data_AF-A0A8T8X757-F1
#
_entry.id   AF-A0A8T8X757-F1
#
_cell.length_a   1.000
_cell.length_b   1.000
_cell.length_c   1.000
_cell.angle_alpha   90.00
_cell.angle_beta   90.00
_cell.angle_gamma   90.00
#
_symmetry.space_group_name_H-M   'P 1'
#
loop_
_entity.id
_entity.type
_entity.pdbx_description
1 polymer ?
#
loop_
_entity_poly.entity_id
_entity_poly.type
_entity_poly.pdbx_seq_one_letter_code
_entity_poly.pdbx_strand_id
1 'polypeptide(L)'
;MAQSADHLGDQIAQLNAARNLVLGDAAFYPQIVNGVLPIIGSRARLELRRWGAEFLAETFSSPALALTQKEQLAANVLQALREILELPEGDALVLKHIVQNAASLYPLVFRHIINHPRDGAIWENMTAIKQGILRRWDSFPSQVKICCIKFVQRVVQVQTHGPIADPRRPDQNETSLAIVPRNHPVLSLPNLEAEASGLLDRLLSALQEESSDPILVNATLNCLAVLIRSRQSIGNKIINAIMNFFPARQVRPPITPAVRVGVKSMERTARAVLEHIMKRNANHPFFRKMEQHVDRLKNSRLEIVDDATRKRGPPAEPTDGLDKTKRTKLDAETPPVVKIPPLPPGPTSYSQLFTLTEDAEASRFDVKQLPPDLLVNIVVPILARVDESALTQSIDAIRMRYETIQKRQAAQAPAAVAATDDDDDDYEPEYQPMDVAEPVREQAHAEAAEIAEIQPDLVSLGPFVLPQPPPLSEAEAAEVGRSAVGRVFGMLASSAVASNPAKGKNQQQPGFARLAGSTFDRDAWVTLLTRLATRAPAGLEAGTGKIGQDASSRGKATISNTIRETLYRYILEDFRGRVNVGIMWLNEEWYNDRVQMQFTASQRRSEDEEVTVPLFYDHWVLRLLDGFLPYIDSRDTKIFIRFLSEIPEVTIPITQRVASLAKDPERVNLCVQSLLYLIMFRPPAREICLNALEHVYETYEESRPAAGKVLAKWRPKATQSQPEQQTTLASRGATTGTSATPVGSA
;
A
#
# COMPACT_ATOMS: atom_id res chain seq x y z
N MET A 1 -51.42 -4.96 12.16
CA MET A 1 -51.79 -5.80 11.01
C MET A 1 -50.52 -6.30 10.34
N ALA A 2 -50.11 -7.52 10.65
CA ALA A 2 -48.93 -8.17 10.08
C ALA A 2 -49.35 -8.90 8.80
N GLN A 3 -49.14 -8.30 7.63
CA GLN A 3 -49.16 -9.05 6.37
C GLN A 3 -47.83 -9.79 6.26
N SER A 4 -47.90 -11.11 6.38
CA SER A 4 -46.83 -12.12 6.51
C SER A 4 -45.56 -11.81 5.70
N ALA A 5 -44.41 -11.99 6.36
CA ALA A 5 -43.08 -11.85 5.76
C ALA A 5 -42.84 -12.84 4.60
N ASP A 6 -43.50 -14.02 4.62
CA ASP A 6 -43.39 -15.04 3.56
C ASP A 6 -43.79 -14.53 2.17
N HIS A 7 -44.84 -13.73 2.08
CA HIS A 7 -45.32 -13.22 0.78
C HIS A 7 -44.34 -12.22 0.13
N LEU A 8 -43.51 -11.54 0.92
CA LEU A 8 -42.50 -10.62 0.40
C LEU A 8 -41.32 -11.40 -0.22
N GLY A 9 -40.90 -12.48 0.43
CA GLY A 9 -39.83 -13.35 -0.08
C GLY A 9 -40.19 -13.94 -1.44
N ASP A 10 -41.42 -14.45 -1.58
CA ASP A 10 -41.93 -14.99 -2.83
C ASP A 10 -42.03 -13.92 -3.94
N GLN A 11 -42.48 -12.71 -3.60
CA GLN A 11 -42.51 -11.59 -4.55
C GLN A 11 -41.11 -11.21 -5.04
N ILE A 12 -40.13 -11.13 -4.14
CA ILE A 12 -38.75 -10.81 -4.52
C ILE A 12 -38.15 -11.94 -5.36
N ALA A 13 -38.45 -13.21 -5.05
CA ALA A 13 -38.03 -14.35 -5.85
C ALA A 13 -38.59 -14.31 -7.28
N GLN A 14 -39.89 -13.98 -7.44
CA GLN A 14 -40.52 -13.79 -8.75
C GLN A 14 -39.90 -12.62 -9.53
N LEU A 15 -39.64 -11.50 -8.84
CA LEU A 15 -38.96 -10.34 -9.44
C LEU A 15 -37.54 -10.70 -9.90
N ASN A 16 -36.79 -11.46 -9.10
CA ASN A 16 -35.47 -11.96 -9.49
C ASN A 16 -35.52 -12.90 -10.70
N ALA A 17 -36.51 -13.78 -10.79
CA ALA A 17 -36.73 -14.60 -11.97
C ALA A 17 -37.00 -13.75 -13.22
N ALA A 18 -37.81 -12.69 -13.10
CA ALA A 18 -38.05 -11.74 -14.17
C ALA A 18 -36.77 -10.99 -14.59
N ARG A 19 -35.93 -10.57 -13.64
CA ARG A 19 -34.62 -9.96 -13.93
C ARG A 19 -33.70 -10.92 -14.69
N ASN A 20 -33.63 -12.18 -14.28
CA ASN A 20 -32.81 -13.19 -14.95
C ASN A 20 -33.27 -13.46 -16.39
N LEU A 21 -34.58 -13.47 -16.63
CA LEU A 21 -35.14 -13.66 -17.98
C LEU A 21 -34.69 -12.53 -18.93
N VAL A 22 -34.70 -11.30 -18.44
CA VAL A 22 -34.30 -10.11 -19.21
C VAL A 22 -32.78 -10.02 -19.42
N LEU A 23 -31.99 -10.58 -18.49
CA LEU A 23 -30.54 -10.74 -18.68
C LEU A 23 -30.21 -11.80 -19.73
N GLY A 24 -31.05 -12.83 -19.88
CA GLY A 24 -30.94 -13.83 -20.94
C GLY A 24 -31.32 -13.28 -22.31
N ASP A 25 -32.44 -12.54 -22.40
CA ASP A 25 -32.89 -11.91 -23.64
C ASP A 25 -33.43 -10.49 -23.40
N ALA A 26 -32.77 -9.51 -24.04
CA ALA A 26 -33.10 -8.11 -23.93
C ALA A 26 -34.44 -7.73 -24.60
N ALA A 27 -35.02 -8.59 -25.43
CA ALA A 27 -36.32 -8.33 -26.04
C ALA A 27 -37.46 -8.21 -24.99
N PHE A 28 -37.29 -8.82 -23.81
CA PHE A 28 -38.32 -8.83 -22.76
C PHE A 28 -38.30 -7.59 -21.85
N TYR A 29 -37.28 -6.73 -21.93
CA TYR A 29 -37.19 -5.50 -21.11
C TYR A 29 -38.48 -4.66 -21.15
N PRO A 30 -39.08 -4.34 -22.32
CA PRO A 30 -40.26 -3.47 -22.35
C PRO A 30 -41.49 -4.07 -21.65
N GLN A 31 -41.70 -5.38 -21.79
CA GLN A 31 -42.83 -6.06 -21.15
C GLN A 31 -42.63 -6.11 -19.64
N ILE A 32 -41.43 -6.49 -19.19
CA ILE A 32 -41.14 -6.68 -17.77
C ILE A 32 -41.07 -5.35 -17.02
N VAL A 33 -40.47 -4.30 -17.61
CA VAL A 33 -40.48 -2.97 -17.00
C VAL A 33 -41.90 -2.47 -16.78
N ASN A 34 -42.77 -2.55 -17.78
CA ASN A 34 -44.15 -2.11 -17.65
C ASN A 34 -44.96 -2.96 -16.64
N GLY A 35 -44.69 -4.26 -16.55
CA GLY A 35 -45.34 -5.15 -15.57
C GLY A 35 -44.87 -4.92 -14.13
N VAL A 36 -43.61 -4.56 -13.94
CA VAL A 36 -43.00 -4.34 -12.62
C VAL A 36 -43.31 -2.96 -12.06
N LEU A 37 -43.43 -1.92 -12.89
CA LEU A 37 -43.64 -0.52 -12.45
C LEU A 37 -44.76 -0.34 -11.41
N PRO A 38 -45.95 -0.96 -11.54
CA PRO A 38 -47.02 -0.86 -10.53
C PRO A 38 -46.65 -1.48 -9.17
N ILE A 39 -45.74 -2.47 -9.16
CA ILE A 39 -45.34 -3.23 -7.96
C ILE A 39 -44.27 -2.45 -7.17
N ILE A 40 -43.41 -1.69 -7.86
CA ILE A 40 -42.25 -1.00 -7.26
C ILE A 40 -42.48 0.51 -7.01
N GLY A 41 -43.74 0.96 -7.07
CA GLY A 41 -44.10 2.37 -6.97
C GLY A 41 -43.87 3.01 -5.59
N SER A 42 -44.22 4.28 -5.46
CA SER A 42 -44.04 5.09 -4.23
C SER A 42 -44.72 4.51 -2.99
N ARG A 43 -45.83 3.77 -3.17
CA ARG A 43 -46.59 3.11 -2.10
C ARG A 43 -46.08 1.70 -1.74
N ALA A 44 -45.08 1.20 -2.45
CA ALA A 44 -44.55 -0.15 -2.22
C ALA A 44 -43.67 -0.23 -0.96
N ARG A 45 -43.53 -1.44 -0.41
CA ARG A 45 -42.62 -1.74 0.70
C ARG A 45 -41.18 -1.37 0.34
N LEU A 46 -40.36 -1.08 1.35
CA LEU A 46 -39.00 -0.59 1.14
C LEU A 46 -38.13 -1.58 0.35
N GLU A 47 -38.25 -2.90 0.58
CA GLU A 47 -37.46 -3.89 -0.15
C GLU A 47 -37.80 -3.89 -1.65
N LEU A 48 -39.09 -3.79 -1.99
CA LEU A 48 -39.56 -3.73 -3.37
C LEU A 48 -39.11 -2.43 -4.06
N ARG A 49 -39.11 -1.30 -3.33
CA ARG A 49 -38.58 -0.03 -3.84
C ARG A 49 -37.07 -0.09 -4.09
N ARG A 50 -36.30 -0.72 -3.20
CA ARG A 50 -34.85 -0.94 -3.37
C ARG A 50 -34.58 -1.78 -4.61
N TRP A 51 -35.23 -2.94 -4.71
CA TRP A 51 -35.12 -3.84 -5.85
C TRP A 51 -35.51 -3.16 -7.17
N GLY A 52 -36.64 -2.45 -7.17
CA GLY A 52 -37.15 -1.76 -8.35
C GLY A 52 -36.25 -0.63 -8.82
N ALA A 53 -35.75 0.19 -7.89
CA ALA A 53 -34.83 1.27 -8.23
C ALA A 53 -33.52 0.73 -8.83
N GLU A 54 -32.98 -0.36 -8.27
CA GLU A 54 -31.80 -1.07 -8.79
C GLU A 54 -32.06 -1.61 -10.20
N PHE A 55 -33.14 -2.39 -10.38
CA PHE A 55 -33.52 -2.98 -11.66
C PHE A 55 -33.71 -1.92 -12.76
N LEU A 56 -34.36 -0.80 -12.44
CA LEU A 56 -34.55 0.29 -13.39
C LEU A 56 -33.21 0.97 -13.73
N ALA A 57 -32.34 1.23 -12.75
CA ALA A 57 -31.02 1.80 -13.00
C ALA A 57 -30.18 0.90 -13.93
N GLU A 58 -30.22 -0.42 -13.72
CA GLU A 58 -29.56 -1.40 -14.57
C GLU A 58 -30.13 -1.42 -15.99
N THR A 59 -31.45 -1.47 -16.11
CA THR A 59 -32.16 -1.48 -17.40
C THR A 59 -31.72 -0.34 -18.31
N PHE A 60 -31.70 0.90 -17.79
CA PHE A 60 -31.30 2.05 -18.61
C PHE A 60 -29.78 2.15 -18.82
N SER A 61 -28.97 1.52 -17.97
CA SER A 61 -27.52 1.42 -18.15
C SER A 61 -27.10 0.31 -19.13
N SER A 62 -27.93 -0.72 -19.34
CA SER A 62 -27.60 -1.89 -20.16
C SER A 62 -27.38 -1.52 -21.64
N PRO A 63 -26.25 -1.92 -22.25
CA PRO A 63 -26.00 -1.67 -23.68
C PRO A 63 -26.82 -2.61 -24.59
N ALA A 64 -27.37 -3.70 -24.05
CA ALA A 64 -28.14 -4.68 -24.83
C ALA A 64 -29.52 -4.15 -25.26
N LEU A 65 -30.08 -3.21 -24.49
CA LEU A 65 -31.38 -2.61 -24.78
C LEU A 65 -31.23 -1.46 -25.80
N ALA A 66 -31.97 -1.53 -26.91
CA ALA A 66 -31.92 -0.55 -27.97
C ALA A 66 -32.38 0.85 -27.51
N LEU A 67 -31.80 1.90 -28.10
CA LEU A 67 -32.08 3.29 -27.71
C LEU A 67 -33.56 3.66 -27.86
N THR A 68 -34.19 3.22 -28.95
CA THR A 68 -35.61 3.45 -29.24
C THR A 68 -36.52 2.81 -28.19
N GLN A 69 -36.19 1.60 -27.72
CA GLN A 69 -36.95 0.94 -26.65
C GLN A 69 -36.77 1.68 -25.31
N LYS A 70 -35.57 2.20 -25.03
CA LYS A 70 -35.36 3.05 -23.84
C LYS A 70 -36.17 4.34 -23.90
N GLU A 71 -36.24 4.99 -25.06
CA GLU A 71 -37.05 6.20 -25.24
C GLU A 71 -38.54 5.93 -24.97
N GLN A 72 -39.08 4.79 -25.43
CA GLN A 72 -40.47 4.39 -25.17
C GLN A 72 -40.77 4.19 -23.68
N LEU A 73 -39.83 3.59 -22.92
CA LEU A 73 -40.01 3.31 -21.49
C LEU A 73 -39.75 4.53 -20.59
N ALA A 74 -39.02 5.52 -21.10
CA ALA A 74 -38.53 6.65 -20.30
C ALA A 74 -39.66 7.42 -19.61
N ALA A 75 -40.78 7.70 -20.30
CA ALA A 75 -41.87 8.51 -19.77
C ALA A 75 -42.50 7.90 -18.50
N ASN A 76 -42.86 6.61 -18.56
CA ASN A 76 -43.50 5.90 -17.44
C ASN A 76 -42.53 5.75 -16.25
N VAL A 77 -41.27 5.44 -16.54
CA VAL A 77 -40.24 5.29 -15.51
C VAL A 77 -39.94 6.62 -14.82
N LEU A 78 -39.92 7.74 -15.55
CA LEU A 78 -39.71 9.07 -14.96
C LEU A 78 -40.78 9.45 -13.96
N GLN A 79 -42.04 9.16 -14.28
CA GLN A 79 -43.16 9.39 -13.38
C GLN A 79 -42.93 8.63 -12.07
N ALA A 80 -42.63 7.34 -12.14
CA ALA A 80 -42.38 6.51 -10.95
C ALA A 80 -41.16 7.00 -10.14
N LEU A 81 -40.05 7.35 -10.80
CA LEU A 81 -38.87 7.87 -10.12
C LEU A 81 -39.15 9.19 -9.40
N ARG A 82 -39.94 10.08 -10.01
CA ARG A 82 -40.33 11.37 -9.40
C ARG A 82 -41.14 11.14 -8.13
N GLU A 83 -42.15 10.28 -8.19
CA GLU A 83 -43.00 9.96 -7.04
C GLU A 83 -42.19 9.38 -5.88
N ILE A 84 -41.24 8.48 -6.16
CA ILE A 84 -40.37 7.91 -5.12
C ILE A 84 -39.39 8.96 -4.57
N LEU A 85 -38.89 9.85 -5.42
CA LEU A 85 -37.94 10.91 -5.05
C LEU A 85 -38.58 11.96 -4.12
N GLU A 86 -39.87 12.24 -4.28
CA GLU A 86 -40.65 13.20 -3.50
C GLU A 86 -41.11 12.66 -2.13
N LEU A 87 -40.89 11.37 -1.83
CA LEU A 87 -41.22 10.79 -0.53
C LEU A 87 -40.40 11.42 0.61
N PRO A 88 -41.01 11.60 1.80
CA PRO A 88 -40.31 12.15 2.97
C PRO A 88 -39.28 11.17 3.56
N GLU A 89 -39.51 9.87 3.42
CA GLU A 89 -38.59 8.81 3.83
C GLU A 89 -37.57 8.52 2.71
N GLY A 90 -36.34 8.99 2.89
CA GLY A 90 -35.26 8.84 1.91
C GLY A 90 -34.27 7.74 2.27
N ASP A 91 -34.51 6.51 1.83
CA ASP A 91 -33.50 5.45 1.91
C ASP A 91 -32.31 5.73 0.98
N ALA A 92 -31.09 5.56 1.51
CA ALA A 92 -29.87 5.92 0.79
C ALA A 92 -29.65 5.07 -0.48
N LEU A 93 -30.01 3.77 -0.46
CA LEU A 93 -29.85 2.89 -1.61
C LEU A 93 -30.85 3.23 -2.72
N VAL A 94 -32.12 3.44 -2.36
CA VAL A 94 -33.15 3.89 -3.31
C VAL A 94 -32.74 5.20 -3.97
N LEU A 95 -32.32 6.20 -3.18
CA LEU A 95 -31.88 7.50 -3.71
C LEU A 95 -30.65 7.37 -4.63
N LYS A 96 -29.68 6.53 -4.28
CA LYS A 96 -28.50 6.24 -5.11
C LYS A 96 -28.93 5.76 -6.50
N HIS A 97 -29.81 4.75 -6.56
CA HIS A 97 -30.27 4.18 -7.82
C HIS A 97 -31.16 5.12 -8.63
N ILE A 98 -32.02 5.92 -7.97
CA ILE A 98 -32.80 6.96 -8.65
C ILE A 98 -31.88 7.98 -9.34
N VAL A 99 -30.83 8.45 -8.65
CA VAL A 99 -29.88 9.41 -9.24
C VAL A 99 -29.09 8.80 -10.39
N GLN A 100 -28.68 7.52 -10.27
CA GLN A 100 -28.03 6.80 -11.37
C GLN A 100 -28.95 6.68 -12.59
N ASN A 101 -30.22 6.32 -12.37
CA ASN A 101 -31.19 6.19 -13.44
C ASN A 101 -31.49 7.55 -14.11
N ALA A 102 -31.64 8.62 -13.31
CA ALA A 102 -31.78 9.98 -13.82
C ALA A 102 -30.61 10.40 -14.73
N ALA A 103 -29.38 9.97 -14.42
CA ALA A 103 -28.19 10.25 -15.24
C ALA A 103 -28.22 9.55 -16.62
N SER A 104 -28.84 8.36 -16.70
CA SER A 104 -29.06 7.62 -17.93
C SER A 104 -30.25 8.15 -18.73
N LEU A 105 -31.31 8.59 -18.06
CA LEU A 105 -32.54 9.10 -18.66
C LEU A 105 -32.40 10.53 -19.21
N TYR A 106 -31.61 11.39 -18.56
CA TYR A 106 -31.48 12.80 -18.95
C TYR A 106 -31.13 13.03 -20.44
N PRO A 107 -30.11 12.38 -21.02
CA PRO A 107 -29.81 12.49 -22.45
C PRO A 107 -30.90 11.92 -23.37
N LEU A 108 -31.63 10.90 -22.92
CA LEU A 108 -32.71 10.28 -23.72
C LEU A 108 -33.90 11.22 -23.82
N VAL A 109 -34.35 11.73 -22.67
CA VAL A 109 -35.46 12.69 -22.60
C VAL A 109 -35.11 13.98 -23.33
N PHE A 110 -33.88 14.48 -23.17
CA PHE A 110 -33.44 15.67 -23.88
C PHE A 110 -33.53 15.49 -25.41
N ARG A 111 -33.09 14.34 -25.92
CA ARG A 111 -33.18 14.02 -27.35
C ARG A 111 -34.63 13.83 -27.81
N HIS A 112 -35.47 13.17 -27.01
CA HIS A 112 -36.89 12.99 -27.30
C HIS A 112 -37.61 14.33 -27.46
N ILE A 113 -37.38 15.27 -26.54
CA ILE A 113 -38.03 16.59 -26.54
C ILE A 113 -37.63 17.45 -27.75
N ILE A 114 -36.37 17.34 -28.20
CA ILE A 114 -35.92 18.00 -29.44
C ILE A 114 -36.75 17.55 -30.64
N ASN A 115 -37.03 16.25 -30.73
CA ASN A 115 -37.78 15.65 -31.83
C ASN A 115 -39.30 15.78 -31.67
N HIS A 116 -39.80 15.81 -30.43
CA HIS A 116 -41.22 15.87 -30.08
C HIS A 116 -41.51 17.01 -29.09
N PRO A 117 -41.51 18.29 -29.55
CA PRO A 117 -41.66 19.43 -28.65
C PRO A 117 -43.04 19.55 -27.97
N ARG A 118 -44.03 18.75 -28.39
CA ARG A 118 -45.37 18.71 -27.80
C ARG A 118 -45.41 17.98 -26.47
N ASP A 119 -44.43 17.12 -26.19
CA ASP A 119 -44.40 16.27 -24.99
C ASP A 119 -43.78 17.00 -23.78
N GLY A 120 -44.15 18.27 -23.57
CA GLY A 120 -43.57 19.15 -22.55
C GLY A 120 -43.63 18.58 -21.13
N ALA A 121 -44.65 17.79 -20.80
CA ALA A 121 -44.81 17.14 -19.50
C ALA A 121 -43.64 16.21 -19.12
N ILE A 122 -43.05 15.51 -20.11
CA ILE A 122 -41.89 14.63 -19.86
C ILE A 122 -40.67 15.47 -19.46
N TRP A 123 -40.48 16.62 -20.10
CA TRP A 123 -39.41 17.57 -19.76
C TRP A 123 -39.61 18.20 -18.38
N GLU A 124 -40.85 18.55 -18.03
CA GLU A 124 -41.20 19.08 -16.71
C GLU A 124 -40.88 18.05 -15.61
N ASN A 125 -41.25 16.78 -15.80
CA ASN A 125 -40.92 15.69 -14.88
C ASN A 125 -39.39 15.53 -14.71
N MET A 126 -38.64 15.54 -15.80
CA MET A 126 -37.18 15.47 -15.75
C MET A 126 -36.57 16.70 -15.03
N THR A 127 -37.13 17.88 -15.26
CA THR A 127 -36.68 19.12 -14.61
C THR A 127 -36.97 19.10 -13.11
N ALA A 128 -38.14 18.58 -12.69
CA ALA A 128 -38.50 18.40 -11.29
C ALA A 128 -37.54 17.42 -10.59
N ILE A 129 -37.22 16.28 -11.21
CA ILE A 129 -36.22 15.32 -10.71
C ILE A 129 -34.86 15.99 -10.56
N LYS A 130 -34.38 16.70 -11.60
CA LYS A 130 -33.11 17.42 -11.59
C LYS A 130 -33.05 18.41 -10.42
N GLN A 131 -34.08 19.25 -10.26
CA GLN A 131 -34.15 20.22 -9.15
C GLN A 131 -34.21 19.52 -7.79
N GLY A 132 -34.96 18.43 -7.66
CA GLY A 132 -35.07 17.64 -6.43
C GLY A 132 -33.75 16.99 -6.00
N ILE A 133 -32.94 16.53 -6.96
CA ILE A 133 -31.58 16.01 -6.70
C ILE A 133 -30.64 17.16 -6.31
N LEU A 134 -30.63 18.27 -7.07
CA LEU A 134 -29.71 19.38 -6.85
C LEU A 134 -29.94 20.12 -5.53
N ARG A 135 -31.21 20.26 -5.09
CA ARG A 135 -31.59 20.88 -3.81
C ARG A 135 -31.12 20.06 -2.60
N ARG A 136 -31.11 18.73 -2.71
CA ARG A 136 -30.75 17.81 -1.61
C ARG A 136 -29.31 17.31 -1.68
N TRP A 137 -28.54 17.69 -2.70
CA TRP A 137 -27.18 17.18 -2.92
C TRP A 137 -26.30 17.27 -1.67
N ASP A 138 -26.27 18.43 -0.99
CA ASP A 138 -25.39 18.61 0.17
C ASP A 138 -25.83 17.79 1.40
N SER A 139 -27.13 17.49 1.50
CA SER A 139 -27.73 16.68 2.57
C SER A 139 -27.56 15.18 2.39
N PHE A 140 -27.21 14.71 1.19
CA PHE A 140 -27.11 13.30 0.90
C PHE A 140 -25.86 12.63 1.54
N PRO A 141 -25.92 11.31 1.82
CA PRO A 141 -24.75 10.55 2.24
C PRO A 141 -23.72 10.44 1.09
N SER A 142 -22.45 10.18 1.42
CA SER A 142 -21.34 10.18 0.45
C SER A 142 -21.59 9.27 -0.77
N GLN A 143 -22.23 8.12 -0.56
CA GLN A 143 -22.56 7.16 -1.62
C GLN A 143 -23.49 7.76 -2.69
N VAL A 144 -24.48 8.54 -2.26
CA VAL A 144 -25.43 9.21 -3.16
C VAL A 144 -24.79 10.46 -3.77
N LYS A 145 -23.97 11.19 -3.02
CA LYS A 145 -23.19 12.36 -3.52
C LYS A 145 -22.31 12.00 -4.72
N ILE A 146 -21.69 10.82 -4.72
CA ILE A 146 -20.93 10.30 -5.88
C ILE A 146 -21.82 10.16 -7.11
N CYS A 147 -23.03 9.61 -6.94
CA CYS A 147 -23.99 9.51 -8.03
C CYS A 147 -24.47 10.89 -8.50
N CYS A 148 -24.65 11.86 -7.60
CA CYS A 148 -24.98 13.25 -7.96
C CYS A 148 -23.88 13.90 -8.81
N ILE A 149 -22.60 13.69 -8.46
CA ILE A 149 -21.47 14.15 -9.28
C ILE A 149 -21.56 13.58 -10.70
N LYS A 150 -21.86 12.29 -10.84
CA LYS A 150 -22.03 11.65 -12.16
C LYS A 150 -23.24 12.17 -12.92
N PHE A 151 -24.37 12.39 -12.23
CA PHE A 151 -25.57 12.98 -12.81
C PHE A 151 -25.28 14.39 -13.35
N VAL A 152 -24.66 15.24 -12.54
CA VAL A 152 -24.30 16.61 -12.93
C VAL A 152 -23.31 16.61 -14.10
N GLN A 153 -22.32 15.70 -14.09
CA GLN A 153 -21.43 15.49 -15.24
C GLN A 153 -22.23 15.22 -16.53
N ARG A 154 -23.25 14.36 -16.49
CA ARG A 154 -24.10 14.06 -17.65
C ARG A 154 -24.97 15.24 -18.07
N VAL A 155 -25.53 15.98 -17.11
CA VAL A 155 -26.31 17.20 -17.38
C VAL A 155 -25.45 18.25 -18.06
N VAL A 156 -24.27 18.56 -17.52
CA VAL A 156 -23.31 19.52 -18.12
C VAL A 156 -22.87 19.05 -19.50
N GLN A 157 -22.63 17.75 -19.69
CA GLN A 157 -22.30 17.20 -21.01
C GLN A 157 -23.41 17.49 -22.03
N VAL A 158 -24.68 17.22 -21.70
CA VAL A 158 -25.81 17.44 -22.63
C VAL A 158 -26.09 18.94 -22.83
N GLN A 159 -25.99 19.76 -21.79
CA GLN A 159 -26.25 21.20 -21.84
C GLN A 159 -25.04 22.05 -22.27
N THR A 160 -24.06 21.44 -22.95
CA THR A 160 -22.96 22.19 -23.57
C THR A 160 -22.85 21.80 -25.03
N HIS A 161 -22.30 22.70 -25.84
CA HIS A 161 -22.08 22.46 -27.26
C HIS A 161 -21.09 21.30 -27.46
N GLY A 162 -21.59 20.20 -28.03
CA GLY A 162 -20.79 19.04 -28.41
C GLY A 162 -20.20 19.16 -29.82
N PRO A 163 -19.27 18.28 -30.19
CA PRO A 163 -18.81 18.16 -31.56
C PRO A 163 -19.97 17.68 -32.44
N ILE A 164 -20.17 18.33 -33.59
CA ILE A 164 -21.14 17.90 -34.60
C ILE A 164 -20.42 16.89 -35.50
N ALA A 165 -21.02 15.70 -35.68
CA ALA A 165 -20.51 14.68 -36.60
C ALA A 165 -20.68 15.14 -38.07
N ASP A 166 -20.21 14.35 -39.03
CA ASP A 166 -20.37 14.67 -40.46
C ASP A 166 -21.86 15.02 -40.75
N PRO A 167 -22.15 16.19 -41.35
CA PRO A 167 -23.52 16.61 -41.70
C PRO A 167 -24.32 15.57 -42.49
N ARG A 168 -23.66 14.61 -43.14
CA ARG A 168 -24.28 13.50 -43.88
C ARG A 168 -24.83 12.37 -43.00
N ARG A 169 -24.46 12.31 -41.71
CA ARG A 169 -24.88 11.27 -40.75
C ARG A 169 -25.38 11.90 -39.44
N PRO A 170 -26.51 12.62 -39.46
CA PRO A 170 -27.04 13.33 -38.30
C PRO A 170 -27.52 12.39 -37.19
N ASP A 171 -27.80 11.13 -37.51
CA ASP A 171 -28.14 10.05 -36.59
C ASP A 171 -27.00 9.70 -35.61
N GLN A 172 -25.74 9.94 -36.02
CA GLN A 172 -24.56 9.70 -35.19
C GLN A 172 -24.21 10.88 -34.26
N ASN A 173 -24.98 11.98 -34.32
CA ASN A 173 -24.73 13.13 -33.46
C ASN A 173 -25.04 12.81 -31.99
N GLU A 174 -24.04 13.10 -31.14
CA GLU A 174 -24.20 13.05 -29.69
C GLU A 174 -25.28 14.05 -29.22
N THR A 175 -26.13 13.63 -28.29
CA THR A 175 -27.10 14.53 -27.64
C THR A 175 -26.38 15.67 -26.94
N SER A 176 -26.55 16.90 -27.44
CA SER A 176 -25.92 18.11 -26.93
C SER A 176 -26.72 19.36 -27.34
N LEU A 177 -26.34 20.55 -26.87
CA LEU A 177 -26.97 21.81 -27.33
C LEU A 177 -26.81 22.05 -28.83
N ALA A 178 -25.80 21.46 -29.47
CA ALA A 178 -25.50 21.68 -30.89
C ALA A 178 -26.61 21.15 -31.83
N ILE A 179 -27.41 20.19 -31.38
CA ILE A 179 -28.54 19.63 -32.15
C ILE A 179 -29.87 20.33 -31.86
N VAL A 180 -29.92 21.27 -30.90
CA VAL A 180 -31.16 21.97 -30.51
C VAL A 180 -31.44 23.11 -31.49
N PRO A 181 -32.65 23.17 -32.10
CA PRO A 181 -33.07 24.32 -32.90
C PRO A 181 -33.07 25.61 -32.08
N ARG A 182 -32.65 26.74 -32.68
CA ARG A 182 -32.59 28.05 -32.00
C ARG A 182 -33.95 28.51 -31.44
N ASN A 183 -35.04 28.18 -32.12
CA ASN A 183 -36.41 28.55 -31.74
C ASN A 183 -37.19 27.32 -31.26
N HIS A 184 -36.70 26.65 -30.22
CA HIS A 184 -37.38 25.51 -29.62
C HIS A 184 -38.42 25.99 -28.58
N PRO A 185 -39.68 25.49 -28.58
CA PRO A 185 -40.74 26.02 -27.71
C PRO A 185 -40.54 25.70 -26.21
N VAL A 186 -39.94 24.55 -25.88
CA VAL A 186 -39.70 24.11 -24.49
C VAL A 186 -38.28 24.38 -23.98
N LEU A 187 -37.24 24.15 -24.80
CA LEU A 187 -35.83 24.26 -24.42
C LEU A 187 -35.27 25.66 -24.73
N SER A 188 -35.04 26.46 -23.68
CA SER A 188 -34.37 27.76 -23.80
C SER A 188 -32.85 27.60 -23.71
N LEU A 189 -32.14 27.82 -24.82
CA LEU A 189 -30.67 27.67 -24.89
C LEU A 189 -29.93 28.54 -23.86
N PRO A 190 -30.21 29.85 -23.71
CA PRO A 190 -29.49 30.70 -22.75
C PRO A 190 -29.61 30.20 -21.31
N ASN A 191 -30.81 29.71 -20.93
CA ASN A 191 -31.05 29.21 -19.57
C ASN A 191 -30.28 27.90 -19.33
N LEU A 192 -30.26 27.01 -20.31
CA LEU A 192 -29.54 25.73 -20.21
C LEU A 192 -28.01 25.93 -20.17
N GLU A 193 -27.47 26.90 -20.92
CA GLU A 193 -26.05 27.25 -20.87
C GLU A 193 -25.64 27.85 -19.53
N ALA A 194 -26.44 28.79 -19.01
CA ALA A 194 -26.21 29.38 -17.70
C ALA A 194 -26.26 28.32 -16.60
N GLU A 195 -27.23 27.42 -16.65
CA GLU A 195 -27.35 26.28 -15.73
C GLU A 195 -26.12 25.36 -15.82
N ALA A 196 -25.68 24.98 -17.03
CA ALA A 196 -24.51 24.13 -17.23
C ALA A 196 -23.23 24.77 -16.68
N SER A 197 -23.06 26.08 -16.86
CA SER A 197 -21.92 26.82 -16.32
C SER A 197 -21.91 26.79 -14.79
N GLY A 198 -23.05 27.07 -14.15
CA GLY A 198 -23.17 27.03 -12.69
C GLY A 198 -22.97 25.62 -12.10
N LEU A 199 -23.49 24.59 -12.77
CA LEU A 199 -23.28 23.20 -12.40
C LEU A 199 -21.83 22.75 -12.55
N LEU A 200 -21.13 23.22 -13.59
CA LEU A 200 -19.71 22.98 -13.75
C LEU A 200 -18.91 23.64 -12.62
N ASP A 201 -19.22 24.87 -12.26
CA ASP A 201 -18.55 25.56 -11.15
C ASP A 201 -18.76 24.84 -9.82
N ARG A 202 -19.97 24.32 -9.57
CA ARG A 202 -20.25 23.47 -8.40
C ARG A 202 -19.45 22.17 -8.41
N LEU A 203 -19.22 21.54 -9.57
CA LEU A 203 -18.32 20.38 -9.66
C LEU A 203 -16.87 20.76 -9.36
N LEU A 204 -16.41 21.92 -9.84
CA LEU A 204 -15.03 22.37 -9.66
C LEU A 204 -14.76 22.84 -8.21
N SER A 205 -15.77 23.23 -7.44
CA SER A 205 -15.61 23.62 -6.03
C SER A 205 -15.04 22.49 -5.17
N ALA A 206 -15.35 21.23 -5.50
CA ALA A 206 -14.81 20.06 -4.83
C ALA A 206 -13.27 19.93 -4.95
N LEU A 207 -12.63 20.62 -5.90
CA LEU A 207 -11.18 20.69 -6.02
C LEU A 207 -10.56 21.88 -5.26
N GLN A 208 -11.38 22.86 -4.87
CA GLN A 208 -10.94 24.09 -4.22
C GLN A 208 -11.15 24.05 -2.70
N GLU A 209 -12.16 23.31 -2.25
CA GLU A 209 -12.48 23.12 -0.85
C GLU A 209 -11.38 22.33 -0.10
N GLU A 210 -10.92 22.89 1.02
CA GLU A 210 -9.80 22.33 1.79
C GLU A 210 -10.17 21.06 2.59
N SER A 211 -11.47 20.83 2.83
CA SER A 211 -11.99 19.72 3.63
C SER A 211 -12.77 18.68 2.81
N SER A 212 -12.55 18.60 1.50
CA SER A 212 -13.27 17.66 0.65
C SER A 212 -12.85 16.21 0.90
N ASP A 213 -13.84 15.32 0.96
CA ASP A 213 -13.64 13.87 1.02
C ASP A 213 -12.83 13.39 -0.21
N PRO A 214 -11.70 12.67 -0.02
CA PRO A 214 -10.92 12.10 -1.12
C PRO A 214 -11.73 11.30 -2.13
N ILE A 215 -12.80 10.62 -1.67
CA ILE A 215 -13.67 9.83 -2.55
C ILE A 215 -14.45 10.74 -3.50
N LEU A 216 -14.99 11.86 -3.01
CA LEU A 216 -15.73 12.83 -3.81
C LEU A 216 -14.82 13.57 -4.79
N VAL A 217 -13.60 13.93 -4.36
CA VAL A 217 -12.57 14.52 -5.22
C VAL A 217 -12.22 13.58 -6.37
N ASN A 218 -11.94 12.32 -6.07
CA ASN A 218 -11.63 11.31 -7.09
C ASN A 218 -12.81 11.08 -8.05
N ALA A 219 -14.04 11.00 -7.54
CA ALA A 219 -15.23 10.87 -8.37
C ALA A 219 -15.37 12.06 -9.33
N THR A 220 -15.11 13.28 -8.84
CA THR A 220 -15.12 14.52 -9.62
C THR A 220 -14.04 14.50 -10.70
N LEU A 221 -12.78 14.21 -10.37
CA LEU A 221 -11.67 14.14 -11.32
C LEU A 221 -11.94 13.15 -12.47
N ASN A 222 -12.47 11.96 -12.16
CA ASN A 222 -12.84 10.96 -13.17
C ASN A 222 -13.99 11.45 -14.08
N CYS A 223 -14.97 12.16 -13.52
CA CYS A 223 -16.07 12.74 -14.27
C CYS A 223 -15.62 13.90 -15.18
N LEU A 224 -14.71 14.75 -14.70
CA LEU A 224 -14.14 15.86 -15.46
C LEU A 224 -13.35 15.40 -16.69
N ALA A 225 -12.66 14.26 -16.62
CA ALA A 225 -11.93 13.70 -17.76
C ALA A 225 -12.83 13.42 -18.97
N VAL A 226 -14.09 13.04 -18.73
CA VAL A 226 -15.08 12.83 -19.80
C VAL A 226 -15.43 14.17 -20.47
N LEU A 227 -15.66 15.22 -19.68
CA LEU A 227 -16.03 16.55 -20.17
C LEU A 227 -14.90 17.20 -20.97
N ILE A 228 -13.64 17.12 -20.50
CA ILE A 228 -12.48 17.67 -21.23
C ILE A 228 -12.37 17.04 -22.62
N ARG A 229 -12.64 15.73 -22.71
CA ARG A 229 -12.59 15.00 -23.97
C ARG A 229 -13.73 15.39 -24.90
N SER A 230 -14.96 15.49 -24.39
CA SER A 230 -16.15 15.66 -25.23
C SER A 230 -16.55 17.12 -25.46
N ARG A 231 -16.04 18.07 -24.67
CA ARG A 231 -16.44 19.50 -24.71
C ARG A 231 -15.23 20.43 -24.69
N GLN A 232 -14.79 20.86 -25.88
CA GLN A 232 -13.61 21.72 -26.04
C GLN A 232 -13.81 23.13 -25.44
N SER A 233 -15.03 23.67 -25.48
CA SER A 233 -15.35 25.01 -24.97
C SER A 233 -15.08 25.18 -23.47
N ILE A 234 -15.37 24.15 -22.67
CA ILE A 234 -15.15 24.15 -21.22
C ILE A 234 -13.86 23.43 -20.80
N GLY A 235 -13.22 22.69 -21.71
CA GLY A 235 -12.04 21.87 -21.42
C GLY A 235 -10.90 22.66 -20.79
N ASN A 236 -10.58 23.85 -21.31
CA ASN A 236 -9.52 24.70 -20.77
C ASN A 236 -9.82 25.19 -19.34
N LYS A 237 -11.08 25.53 -19.03
CA LYS A 237 -11.50 25.94 -17.67
C LYS A 237 -11.27 24.80 -16.68
N ILE A 238 -11.65 23.58 -17.06
CA ILE A 238 -11.47 22.38 -16.24
C ILE A 238 -9.98 22.06 -16.03
N ILE A 239 -9.18 22.07 -17.10
CA ILE A 239 -7.73 21.81 -17.01
C ILE A 239 -7.05 22.81 -16.07
N ASN A 240 -7.40 24.09 -16.15
CA ASN A 240 -6.88 25.10 -15.23
C ASN A 240 -7.28 24.84 -13.78
N ALA A 241 -8.51 24.41 -13.51
CA ALA A 241 -8.93 24.03 -12.17
C ALA A 241 -8.13 22.83 -11.62
N ILE A 242 -7.88 21.81 -12.45
CA ILE A 242 -7.05 20.65 -12.07
C ILE A 242 -5.59 21.08 -11.83
N MET A 243 -5.02 21.97 -12.64
CA MET A 243 -3.65 22.47 -12.44
C MET A 243 -3.50 23.35 -11.18
N ASN A 244 -4.58 23.90 -10.66
CA ASN A 244 -4.61 24.65 -9.41
C ASN A 244 -4.87 23.76 -8.18
N PHE A 245 -5.33 22.53 -8.39
CA PHE A 245 -5.58 21.56 -7.33
C PHE A 245 -4.26 20.98 -6.80
N PHE A 246 -4.06 21.03 -5.48
CA PHE A 246 -2.87 20.48 -4.84
C PHE A 246 -3.26 19.66 -3.60
N PRO A 247 -3.37 18.32 -3.72
CA PRO A 247 -3.83 17.43 -2.65
C PRO A 247 -3.07 17.58 -1.33
N ALA A 248 -1.77 17.92 -1.38
CA ALA A 248 -0.96 18.09 -0.18
C ALA A 248 -1.44 19.22 0.74
N ARG A 249 -2.18 20.23 0.22
CA ARG A 249 -2.78 21.30 1.03
C ARG A 249 -3.84 20.79 2.00
N GLN A 250 -4.42 19.63 1.73
CA GLN A 250 -5.48 19.03 2.55
C GLN A 250 -4.91 18.23 3.74
N VAL A 251 -3.58 18.10 3.87
CA VAL A 251 -2.95 17.44 5.02
C VAL A 251 -2.99 18.38 6.22
N ARG A 252 -3.84 18.08 7.20
CA ARG A 252 -3.86 18.74 8.51
C ARG A 252 -3.46 17.76 9.62
N PRO A 253 -2.75 18.21 10.67
CA PRO A 253 -2.51 17.38 11.85
C PRO A 253 -3.83 17.11 12.59
N PRO A 254 -4.04 15.90 13.14
CA PRO A 254 -3.12 14.76 13.17
C PRO A 254 -3.09 13.97 11.84
N ILE A 255 -1.89 13.67 11.35
CA ILE A 255 -1.70 12.93 10.08
C ILE A 255 -1.94 11.43 10.31
N THR A 256 -3.19 11.02 10.20
CA THR A 256 -3.60 9.61 10.26
C THR A 256 -3.18 8.85 8.99
N PRO A 257 -3.02 7.51 9.04
CA PRO A 257 -2.77 6.69 7.84
C PRO A 257 -3.85 6.87 6.77
N ALA A 258 -5.12 7.04 7.17
CA ALA A 258 -6.24 7.26 6.26
C ALA A 258 -6.07 8.57 5.45
N VAL A 259 -5.69 9.68 6.10
CA VAL A 259 -5.42 10.96 5.42
C VAL A 259 -4.26 10.82 4.42
N ARG A 260 -3.20 10.07 4.77
CA ARG A 260 -2.07 9.82 3.85
C ARG A 260 -2.51 9.04 2.61
N VAL A 261 -3.34 8.01 2.80
CA VAL A 261 -3.87 7.21 1.69
C VAL A 261 -4.80 8.06 0.83
N GLY A 262 -5.66 8.88 1.44
CA GLY A 262 -6.54 9.81 0.74
C GLY A 262 -5.77 10.78 -0.16
N VAL A 263 -4.75 11.46 0.37
CA VAL A 263 -3.93 12.41 -0.40
C VAL A 263 -3.15 11.72 -1.53
N LYS A 264 -2.59 10.53 -1.27
CA LYS A 264 -1.94 9.72 -2.32
C LYS A 264 -2.92 9.30 -3.42
N SER A 265 -4.14 8.95 -3.03
CA SER A 265 -5.19 8.56 -3.97
C SER A 265 -5.59 9.74 -4.88
N MET A 266 -5.83 10.91 -4.30
CA MET A 266 -6.15 12.15 -5.05
C MET A 266 -5.01 12.57 -5.98
N GLU A 267 -3.75 12.53 -5.51
CA GLU A 267 -2.56 12.80 -6.34
C GLU A 267 -2.50 11.86 -7.54
N ARG A 268 -2.61 10.56 -7.30
CA ARG A 268 -2.54 9.54 -8.35
C ARG A 268 -3.63 9.75 -9.40
N THR A 269 -4.87 10.05 -8.97
CA THR A 269 -5.99 10.29 -9.87
C THR A 269 -5.81 11.58 -10.67
N ALA A 270 -5.44 12.69 -10.04
CA ALA A 270 -5.19 13.96 -10.72
C ALA A 270 -4.08 13.83 -11.77
N ARG A 271 -2.99 13.16 -11.40
CA ARG A 271 -1.88 12.86 -12.31
C ARG A 271 -2.33 12.00 -13.50
N ALA A 272 -3.06 10.92 -13.25
CA ALA A 272 -3.55 10.04 -14.30
C ALA A 272 -4.45 10.77 -15.31
N VAL A 273 -5.30 11.69 -14.84
CA VAL A 273 -6.14 12.53 -15.71
C VAL A 273 -5.29 13.44 -16.60
N LEU A 274 -4.31 14.15 -16.03
CA LEU A 274 -3.41 15.03 -16.80
C LEU A 274 -2.55 14.26 -17.81
N GLU A 275 -1.97 13.13 -17.40
CA GLU A 275 -1.19 12.26 -18.30
C GLU A 275 -2.04 11.74 -19.46
N HIS A 276 -3.30 11.36 -19.21
CA HIS A 276 -4.21 10.91 -20.26
C HIS A 276 -4.57 12.04 -21.24
N ILE A 277 -4.76 13.27 -20.76
CA ILE A 277 -5.00 14.45 -21.60
C ILE A 277 -3.78 14.73 -22.49
N MET A 278 -2.57 14.72 -21.92
CA MET A 278 -1.31 14.94 -22.64
C MET A 278 -1.05 13.87 -23.70
N LYS A 279 -1.28 12.58 -23.39
CA LYS A 279 -1.11 11.47 -24.34
C LYS A 279 -2.07 11.58 -25.52
N ARG A 280 -3.31 12.02 -25.28
CA ARG A 280 -4.32 12.17 -26.32
C ARG A 280 -4.03 13.36 -27.24
N ASN A 281 -3.59 14.48 -26.68
CA ASN A 281 -3.33 15.73 -27.41
C ASN A 281 -1.90 16.24 -27.12
N ALA A 282 -0.91 15.69 -27.84
CA ALA A 282 0.49 16.08 -27.67
C ALA A 282 0.76 17.57 -27.97
N ASN A 283 -0.03 18.19 -28.85
CA ASN A 283 0.11 19.59 -29.25
C ASN A 283 -0.76 20.55 -28.41
N HIS A 284 -1.22 20.14 -27.23
CA HIS A 284 -2.08 20.97 -26.39
C HIS A 284 -1.34 22.25 -25.91
N PRO A 285 -1.95 23.45 -25.94
CA PRO A 285 -1.30 24.69 -25.49
C PRO A 285 -0.76 24.66 -24.04
N PHE A 286 -1.42 23.90 -23.17
CA PHE A 286 -1.01 23.71 -21.77
C PHE A 286 -0.06 22.52 -21.54
N PHE A 287 0.44 21.83 -22.57
CA PHE A 287 1.23 20.61 -22.40
C PHE A 287 2.39 20.77 -21.40
N ARG A 288 3.23 21.80 -21.57
CA ARG A 288 4.35 22.09 -20.67
C ARG A 288 3.93 22.43 -19.24
N LYS A 289 2.80 23.14 -19.07
CA LYS A 289 2.28 23.48 -17.74
C LYS A 289 1.74 22.24 -17.02
N MET A 290 1.06 21.35 -17.75
CA MET A 290 0.58 20.07 -17.22
C MET A 290 1.75 19.16 -16.84
N GLU A 291 2.79 19.08 -17.68
CA GLU A 291 4.02 18.32 -17.39
C GLU A 291 4.68 18.80 -16.09
N GLN A 292 4.91 20.11 -15.95
CA GLN A 292 5.47 20.70 -14.73
C GLN A 292 4.60 20.45 -13.49
N HIS A 293 3.28 20.52 -13.63
CA HIS A 293 2.37 20.25 -12.52
C HIS A 293 2.39 18.77 -12.10
N VAL A 294 2.43 17.85 -13.07
CA VAL A 294 2.58 16.41 -12.81
C VAL A 294 3.87 16.12 -12.04
N ASP A 295 4.98 16.77 -12.40
CA ASP A 295 6.23 16.60 -11.67
C ASP A 295 6.18 17.16 -10.24
N ARG A 296 5.50 18.30 -10.03
CA ARG A 296 5.24 18.83 -8.68
C ARG A 296 4.41 17.86 -7.82
N LEU A 297 3.35 17.28 -8.40
CA LEU A 297 2.52 16.28 -7.72
C LEU A 297 3.35 15.07 -7.29
N LYS A 298 4.22 14.55 -8.18
CA LYS A 298 5.13 13.43 -7.88
C LYS A 298 6.08 13.75 -6.73
N ASN A 299 6.63 14.98 -6.69
CA ASN A 299 7.58 15.40 -5.66
C ASN A 299 6.91 15.61 -4.29
N SER A 300 5.71 16.19 -4.24
CA SER A 300 4.97 16.38 -2.97
C SER A 300 4.67 15.06 -2.22
N ARG A 301 4.56 13.96 -2.96
CA ARG A 301 4.38 12.62 -2.39
C ARG A 301 5.56 12.19 -1.51
N LEU A 302 6.77 12.62 -1.87
CA LEU A 302 8.01 12.26 -1.17
C LEU A 302 8.14 13.05 0.14
N GLU A 303 7.80 14.34 0.11
CA GLU A 303 7.90 15.24 1.27
C GLU A 303 6.95 14.83 2.42
N ILE A 304 5.69 14.47 2.12
CA ILE A 304 4.71 14.01 3.13
C ILE A 304 5.18 12.72 3.84
N VAL A 305 5.94 11.87 3.15
CA VAL A 305 6.49 10.63 3.72
C VAL A 305 7.68 10.93 4.62
N ASP A 306 8.56 11.86 4.23
CA ASP A 306 9.78 12.21 4.95
C ASP A 306 9.53 13.03 6.23
N ASP A 307 8.51 13.88 6.24
CA ASP A 307 8.22 14.72 7.42
C ASP A 307 7.64 13.90 8.59
N ALA A 308 7.01 12.76 8.29
CA ALA A 308 6.55 11.79 9.28
C ALA A 308 7.69 10.94 9.86
N THR A 309 8.75 10.66 9.09
CA THR A 309 9.95 9.96 9.56
C THR A 309 10.86 10.88 10.37
N ARG A 310 10.92 12.19 10.07
CA ARG A 310 11.67 13.17 10.86
C ARG A 310 11.08 13.45 12.24
N LYS A 311 9.77 13.24 12.43
CA LYS A 311 9.10 13.35 13.74
C LYS A 311 9.18 12.09 14.60
N ARG A 312 9.71 10.97 14.09
CA ARG A 312 10.25 9.91 14.94
C ARG A 312 11.65 10.35 15.34
N GLY A 313 11.80 10.79 16.60
CA GLY A 313 13.12 11.03 17.18
C GLY A 313 14.04 9.83 16.92
N PRO A 314 15.36 10.06 16.73
CA PRO A 314 16.30 8.96 16.53
C PRO A 314 16.12 7.91 17.62
N PRO A 315 16.24 6.61 17.32
CA PRO A 315 16.18 5.57 18.33
C PRO A 315 17.21 5.91 19.40
N ALA A 316 16.77 5.92 20.66
CA ALA A 316 17.64 6.22 21.79
C ALA A 316 18.69 5.12 21.91
N GLU A 317 19.84 5.30 21.25
CA GLU A 317 21.04 4.57 21.60
C GLU A 317 21.41 4.98 23.03
N PRO A 318 21.65 4.02 23.94
CA PRO A 318 22.14 4.33 25.28
C PRO A 318 23.61 4.72 25.16
N THR A 319 23.86 5.97 24.82
CA THR A 319 25.18 6.58 24.82
C THR A 319 25.40 7.35 26.12
N ASP A 320 26.60 7.14 26.64
CA ASP A 320 27.14 7.50 27.94
C ASP A 320 26.86 8.95 28.37
N GLY A 321 26.50 9.11 29.65
CA GLY A 321 25.82 10.26 30.23
C GLY A 321 26.64 11.54 30.45
N LEU A 322 27.50 11.94 29.51
CA LEU A 322 28.43 13.06 29.72
C LEU A 322 28.33 14.25 28.77
N ASP A 323 27.47 14.22 27.73
CA ASP A 323 27.46 15.28 26.69
C ASP A 323 26.31 16.30 26.76
N LYS A 324 25.51 16.33 27.84
CA LYS A 324 24.36 17.26 27.94
C LYS A 324 24.72 18.72 28.26
N THR A 325 25.95 19.03 28.66
CA THR A 325 26.29 20.36 29.21
C THR A 325 26.78 21.38 28.18
N LYS A 326 26.95 21.00 26.90
CA LYS A 326 27.49 21.90 25.85
C LYS A 326 26.55 22.27 24.70
N ARG A 327 25.28 21.81 24.70
CA ARG A 327 24.33 22.12 23.62
C ARG A 327 23.13 22.99 24.00
N THR A 328 23.06 23.47 25.23
CA THR A 328 21.95 24.32 25.68
C THR A 328 22.38 25.78 25.68
N LYS A 329 22.36 26.41 24.49
CA LYS A 329 22.27 27.86 24.33
C LYS A 329 21.91 28.18 22.88
N LEU A 330 20.62 28.11 22.57
CA LEU A 330 19.97 29.00 21.61
C LEU A 330 18.49 29.06 22.02
N ASP A 331 18.00 30.27 22.26
CA ASP A 331 16.68 30.58 22.82
C ASP A 331 15.52 29.99 22.01
N ALA A 332 14.89 28.97 22.57
CA ALA A 332 13.51 28.62 22.29
C ALA A 332 12.86 28.34 23.65
N GLU A 333 11.88 29.15 24.06
CA GLU A 333 11.05 28.86 25.23
C GLU A 333 10.38 27.49 25.02
N THR A 334 10.91 26.47 25.68
CA THR A 334 10.30 25.14 25.71
C THR A 334 9.00 25.23 26.51
N PRO A 335 7.85 24.79 25.97
CA PRO A 335 6.59 24.80 26.70
C PRO A 335 6.69 23.97 27.98
N PRO A 336 5.98 24.36 29.06
CA PRO A 336 6.07 23.70 30.35
C PRO A 336 5.62 22.24 30.24
N VAL A 337 6.50 21.30 30.58
CA VAL A 337 6.18 19.88 30.61
C VAL A 337 5.42 19.57 31.90
N VAL A 338 4.17 19.13 31.77
CA VAL A 338 3.37 18.68 32.92
C VAL A 338 3.90 17.33 33.41
N LYS A 339 4.39 17.26 34.65
CA LYS A 339 4.79 15.98 35.28
C LYS A 339 3.54 15.21 35.68
N ILE A 340 3.35 14.02 35.14
CA ILE A 340 2.16 13.18 35.40
C ILE A 340 2.53 12.12 36.45
N PRO A 341 1.89 12.12 37.65
CA PRO A 341 2.15 11.09 38.65
C PRO A 341 1.62 9.71 38.19
N PRO A 342 2.28 8.60 38.57
CA PRO A 342 1.81 7.25 38.23
C PRO A 342 0.54 6.87 39.01
N LEU A 343 -0.32 6.04 38.42
CA LEU A 343 -1.51 5.51 39.10
C LEU A 343 -1.10 4.53 40.21
N PRO A 344 -1.70 4.60 41.41
CA PRO A 344 -1.42 3.66 42.50
C PRO A 344 -1.95 2.24 42.16
N PRO A 345 -1.30 1.18 42.65
CA PRO A 345 -1.78 -0.19 42.48
C PRO A 345 -3.03 -0.44 43.35
N GLY A 346 -4.22 -0.48 42.75
CA GLY A 346 -5.48 -0.80 43.43
C GLY A 346 -6.72 -0.45 42.59
N PRO A 347 -7.95 -0.62 43.12
CA PRO A 347 -9.16 -0.12 42.47
C PRO A 347 -9.10 1.41 42.40
N THR A 348 -8.99 1.95 41.19
CA THR A 348 -8.84 3.39 40.94
C THR A 348 -10.20 4.09 40.98
N SER A 349 -10.37 5.05 41.89
CA SER A 349 -11.56 5.91 41.95
C SER A 349 -11.53 6.99 40.86
N TYR A 350 -12.70 7.53 40.47
CA TYR A 350 -12.80 8.67 39.55
C TYR A 350 -11.97 9.89 40.03
N SER A 351 -11.91 10.14 41.34
CA SER A 351 -11.06 11.20 41.90
C SER A 351 -9.59 11.02 41.54
N GLN A 352 -9.08 9.79 41.64
CA GLN A 352 -7.68 9.45 41.34
C GLN A 352 -7.38 9.49 39.84
N LEU A 353 -8.38 9.22 38.99
CA LEU A 353 -8.25 9.32 37.53
C LEU A 353 -7.95 10.75 37.10
N PHE A 354 -8.73 11.72 37.61
CA PHE A 354 -8.67 13.13 37.23
C PHE A 354 -7.66 13.96 38.02
N THR A 355 -7.10 13.43 39.12
CA THR A 355 -6.07 14.14 39.90
C THR A 355 -4.72 14.06 39.21
N LEU A 356 -4.28 15.18 38.63
CA LEU A 356 -2.96 15.36 38.00
C LEU A 356 -1.97 16.16 38.86
N THR A 357 -2.41 16.66 40.01
CA THR A 357 -1.56 17.40 40.96
C THR A 357 -0.88 16.48 41.96
N GLU A 358 0.32 16.83 42.38
CA GLU A 358 1.05 16.18 43.48
C GLU A 358 0.70 16.78 44.85
N ASP A 359 -0.07 17.88 44.87
CA ASP A 359 -0.46 18.57 46.10
C ASP A 359 -1.56 17.80 46.86
N ALA A 360 -1.21 17.35 48.06
CA ALA A 360 -2.08 16.58 48.95
C ALA A 360 -3.23 17.41 49.53
N GLU A 361 -3.10 18.73 49.62
CA GLU A 361 -4.16 19.60 50.14
C GLU A 361 -5.20 19.90 49.06
N ALA A 362 -4.76 20.23 47.85
CA ALA A 362 -5.63 20.49 46.71
C ALA A 362 -6.44 19.25 46.27
N SER A 363 -5.86 18.05 46.40
CA SER A 363 -6.55 16.79 46.06
C SER A 363 -7.62 16.36 47.08
N ARG A 364 -7.61 16.92 48.29
CA ARG A 364 -8.59 16.64 49.36
C ARG A 364 -9.68 17.72 49.49
N PHE A 365 -9.57 18.80 48.73
CA PHE A 365 -10.50 19.92 48.78
C PHE A 365 -11.83 19.57 48.08
N ASP A 366 -12.94 19.68 48.80
CA ASP A 366 -14.28 19.48 48.22
C ASP A 366 -14.83 20.77 47.62
N VAL A 367 -14.82 20.84 46.29
CA VAL A 367 -15.29 21.98 45.50
C VAL A 367 -16.79 22.26 45.72
N LYS A 368 -17.57 21.30 46.24
CA LYS A 368 -18.99 21.51 46.57
C LYS A 368 -19.23 22.50 47.69
N GLN A 369 -18.21 22.82 48.49
CA GLN A 369 -18.32 23.78 49.59
C GLN A 369 -18.27 25.25 49.09
N LEU A 370 -17.97 25.47 47.81
CA LEU A 370 -17.88 26.81 47.23
C LEU A 370 -19.20 27.21 46.54
N PRO A 371 -19.67 28.47 46.71
CA PRO A 371 -20.81 28.98 45.95
C PRO A 371 -20.56 28.94 44.43
N PRO A 372 -21.56 28.59 43.62
CA PRO A 372 -21.41 28.45 42.17
C PRO A 372 -20.98 29.75 41.49
N ASP A 373 -21.45 30.90 41.98
CA ASP A 373 -21.07 32.22 41.44
C ASP A 373 -19.58 32.52 41.65
N LEU A 374 -18.99 32.05 42.75
CA LEU A 374 -17.57 32.19 43.03
C LEU A 374 -16.74 31.28 42.10
N LEU A 375 -17.23 30.07 41.82
CA LEU A 375 -16.57 29.13 40.91
C LEU A 375 -16.51 29.68 39.49
N VAL A 376 -17.60 30.23 38.96
CA VAL A 376 -17.61 30.81 37.60
C VAL A 376 -16.64 31.99 37.51
N ASN A 377 -16.61 32.85 38.53
CA ASN A 377 -15.69 34.00 38.58
C ASN A 377 -14.21 33.60 38.69
N ILE A 378 -13.90 32.39 39.14
CA ILE A 378 -12.52 31.87 39.24
C ILE A 378 -12.14 31.06 37.99
N VAL A 379 -13.03 30.19 37.51
CA VAL A 379 -12.75 29.25 36.41
C VAL A 379 -12.62 29.98 35.07
N VAL A 380 -13.47 30.96 34.79
CA VAL A 380 -13.44 31.68 33.50
C VAL A 380 -12.12 32.45 33.29
N PRO A 381 -11.60 33.22 34.27
CA PRO A 381 -10.29 33.86 34.12
C PRO A 381 -9.12 32.88 34.04
N ILE A 382 -9.21 31.72 34.71
CA ILE A 382 -8.17 30.69 34.65
C ILE A 382 -8.16 30.06 33.26
N LEU A 383 -9.31 29.64 32.72
CA LEU A 383 -9.41 29.08 31.37
C LEU A 383 -8.92 30.05 30.29
N ALA A 384 -9.13 31.36 30.48
CA ALA A 384 -8.63 32.37 29.55
C ALA A 384 -7.09 32.56 29.59
N ARG A 385 -6.42 32.11 30.66
CA ARG A 385 -4.96 32.27 30.87
C ARG A 385 -4.17 30.96 30.81
N VAL A 386 -4.85 29.82 30.77
CA VAL A 386 -4.21 28.51 30.70
C VAL A 386 -3.57 28.31 29.32
N ASP A 387 -2.33 27.85 29.34
CA ASP A 387 -1.59 27.48 28.13
C ASP A 387 -2.26 26.28 27.43
N GLU A 388 -2.56 26.43 26.14
CA GLU A 388 -3.27 25.41 25.34
C GLU A 388 -2.48 24.09 25.25
N SER A 389 -1.15 24.17 25.24
CA SER A 389 -0.28 22.99 25.17
C SER A 389 -0.27 22.21 26.49
N ALA A 390 -0.26 22.90 27.63
CA ALA A 390 -0.36 22.29 28.96
C ALA A 390 -1.75 21.65 29.20
N LEU A 391 -2.82 22.31 28.73
CA LEU A 391 -4.18 21.75 28.80
C LEU A 391 -4.30 20.48 27.96
N THR A 392 -3.76 20.49 26.73
CA THR A 392 -3.79 19.31 25.84
C THR A 392 -2.99 18.14 26.43
N GLN A 393 -1.79 18.41 26.96
CA GLN A 393 -0.97 17.40 27.65
C GLN A 393 -1.71 16.78 28.85
N SER A 394 -2.46 17.59 29.61
CA SER A 394 -3.24 17.14 30.76
C SER A 394 -4.43 16.26 30.35
N ILE A 395 -5.11 16.59 29.25
CA ILE A 395 -6.22 15.78 28.70
C ILE A 395 -5.69 14.43 28.19
N ASP A 396 -4.58 14.44 27.46
CA ASP A 396 -3.97 13.21 26.94
C ASP A 396 -3.45 12.30 28.06
N ALA A 397 -2.96 12.87 29.16
CA ALA A 397 -2.58 12.13 30.36
C ALA A 397 -3.76 11.34 30.95
N ILE A 398 -4.93 11.95 31.06
CA ILE A 398 -6.16 11.31 31.56
C ILE A 398 -6.64 10.23 30.59
N ARG A 399 -6.58 10.48 29.27
CA ARG A 399 -6.94 9.49 28.25
C ARG A 399 -6.07 8.24 28.34
N MET A 400 -4.74 8.40 28.49
CA MET A 400 -3.83 7.27 28.67
C MET A 400 -4.10 6.49 29.97
N ARG A 401 -4.44 7.18 31.07
CA ARG A 401 -4.83 6.53 32.33
C ARG A 401 -6.11 5.70 32.15
N TYR A 402 -7.10 6.22 31.46
CA TYR A 402 -8.36 5.52 31.19
C TYR A 402 -8.14 4.26 30.34
N GLU A 403 -7.36 4.35 29.26
CA GLU A 403 -7.01 3.19 28.43
C GLU A 403 -6.27 2.10 29.21
N THR A 404 -5.41 2.49 30.15
CA THR A 404 -4.66 1.56 31.01
C THR A 404 -5.60 0.80 31.96
N ILE A 405 -6.60 1.48 32.52
CA ILE A 405 -7.62 0.87 33.39
C ILE A 405 -8.49 -0.09 32.58
N GLN A 406 -8.92 0.30 31.37
CA GLN A 406 -9.73 -0.55 30.49
C GLN A 406 -9.00 -1.85 30.11
N LYS A 407 -7.69 -1.76 29.79
CA LYS A 407 -6.85 -2.94 29.53
C LYS A 407 -6.67 -3.82 30.77
N ARG A 408 -6.57 -3.23 31.96
CA ARG A 408 -6.45 -3.97 33.22
C ARG A 408 -7.73 -4.69 33.61
N GLN A 409 -8.89 -4.07 33.37
CA GLN A 409 -10.20 -4.71 33.57
C GLN A 409 -10.42 -5.89 32.63
N ALA A 410 -10.04 -5.75 31.35
CA ALA A 410 -10.10 -6.86 30.39
C ALA A 410 -9.18 -8.05 30.78
N ALA A 411 -8.10 -7.79 31.54
CA ALA A 411 -7.16 -8.81 31.99
C ALA A 411 -7.52 -9.47 33.35
N GLN A 412 -8.52 -8.96 34.09
CA GLN A 412 -8.83 -9.40 35.46
C GLN A 412 -10.18 -10.15 35.60
N ALA A 413 -10.89 -10.47 34.53
CA ALA A 413 -12.09 -11.29 34.61
C ALA A 413 -11.75 -12.76 34.99
N PRO A 414 -12.21 -13.28 36.15
CA PRO A 414 -11.96 -14.67 36.55
C PRO A 414 -13.02 -15.63 36.00
N ALA A 415 -12.55 -16.82 35.63
CA ALA A 415 -13.37 -18.01 35.39
C ALA A 415 -13.90 -18.63 36.70
N ALA A 416 -15.03 -19.36 36.59
CA ALA A 416 -15.83 -20.06 37.61
C ALA A 416 -16.99 -19.20 38.18
N VAL A 417 -18.27 -19.62 38.23
CA VAL A 417 -18.85 -20.96 38.42
C VAL A 417 -20.24 -21.03 37.77
N ALA A 418 -20.65 -22.25 37.40
CA ALA A 418 -21.91 -22.62 36.78
C ALA A 418 -23.17 -22.49 37.68
N ALA A 419 -24.32 -22.52 36.97
CA ALA A 419 -25.70 -22.83 37.40
C ALA A 419 -26.47 -21.73 38.15
N THR A 420 -27.37 -21.03 37.46
CA THR A 420 -28.81 -21.38 37.38
C THR A 420 -29.51 -20.48 36.34
N ASP A 421 -30.52 -21.08 35.71
CA ASP A 421 -31.45 -20.62 34.68
C ASP A 421 -31.83 -19.13 34.58
N ASP A 422 -32.22 -18.84 33.33
CA ASP A 422 -33.15 -17.85 32.81
C ASP A 422 -32.64 -16.47 32.33
N ASP A 423 -32.78 -16.36 31.00
CA ASP A 423 -33.21 -15.23 30.17
C ASP A 423 -32.19 -14.24 29.56
N ASP A 424 -32.40 -14.10 28.24
CA ASP A 424 -32.04 -13.04 27.29
C ASP A 424 -30.66 -13.09 26.58
N ASP A 425 -30.66 -13.91 25.53
CA ASP A 425 -30.15 -13.70 24.17
C ASP A 425 -29.40 -12.39 23.85
N ASP A 426 -28.11 -12.52 23.51
CA ASP A 426 -27.52 -11.99 22.27
C ASP A 426 -26.07 -12.48 22.15
N TYR A 427 -25.87 -13.60 21.44
CA TYR A 427 -24.54 -14.06 21.04
C TYR A 427 -24.55 -14.57 19.59
N GLU A 428 -23.91 -13.81 18.70
CA GLU A 428 -23.47 -14.26 17.38
C GLU A 428 -22.28 -15.22 17.54
N PRO A 429 -22.34 -16.47 17.03
CA PRO A 429 -21.16 -17.27 16.82
C PRO A 429 -20.80 -17.29 15.34
N GLU A 430 -19.70 -16.62 14.99
CA GLU A 430 -18.90 -16.95 13.81
C GLU A 430 -18.39 -18.41 13.96
N TYR A 431 -18.78 -19.29 13.03
CA TYR A 431 -18.25 -20.65 12.96
C TYR A 431 -17.15 -20.73 11.89
N GLN A 432 -15.93 -21.08 12.33
CA GLN A 432 -14.84 -21.55 11.47
C GLN A 432 -15.14 -23.00 11.04
N PRO A 433 -14.98 -23.37 9.76
CA PRO A 433 -15.18 -24.74 9.32
C PRO A 433 -13.99 -25.61 9.73
N MET A 434 -14.27 -26.70 10.43
CA MET A 434 -13.33 -27.78 10.71
C MET A 434 -13.79 -29.05 9.98
N ASP A 435 -12.87 -29.64 9.24
CA ASP A 435 -12.99 -30.88 8.46
C ASP A 435 -13.49 -32.08 9.29
N VAL A 436 -14.33 -32.94 8.69
CA VAL A 436 -14.28 -34.41 8.92
C VAL A 436 -14.72 -35.19 7.66
N ALA A 437 -13.74 -35.95 7.14
CA ALA A 437 -13.74 -37.31 6.58
C ALA A 437 -14.71 -37.80 5.50
N GLU A 438 -14.07 -38.43 4.50
CA GLU A 438 -14.58 -39.37 3.50
C GLU A 438 -15.43 -40.53 4.07
N PRO A 439 -16.16 -41.23 3.18
CA PRO A 439 -16.06 -42.67 3.17
C PRO A 439 -15.75 -43.26 1.78
N VAL A 440 -14.64 -44.00 1.75
CA VAL A 440 -14.40 -45.35 1.18
C VAL A 440 -15.24 -45.80 -0.04
N ARG A 441 -14.50 -46.08 -1.12
CA ARG A 441 -14.88 -46.91 -2.28
C ARG A 441 -14.90 -48.41 -1.93
N GLU A 442 -15.88 -49.13 -2.46
CA GLU A 442 -15.72 -50.54 -2.88
C GLU A 442 -16.32 -50.73 -4.29
N GLN A 443 -15.68 -51.61 -5.06
CA GLN A 443 -15.81 -51.83 -6.50
C GLN A 443 -16.64 -53.10 -6.80
N ALA A 444 -17.34 -53.13 -7.95
CA ALA A 444 -17.10 -54.10 -9.06
C ALA A 444 -18.32 -54.34 -10.00
N HIS A 445 -18.07 -54.10 -11.30
CA HIS A 445 -18.48 -54.83 -12.52
C HIS A 445 -19.93 -55.31 -12.81
N ALA A 446 -20.52 -54.84 -13.93
CA ALA A 446 -20.68 -55.57 -15.23
C ALA A 446 -21.96 -55.21 -16.02
N GLU A 447 -21.74 -54.78 -17.28
CA GLU A 447 -22.54 -54.75 -18.53
C GLU A 447 -24.02 -55.19 -18.57
N ALA A 448 -24.89 -54.37 -19.21
CA ALA A 448 -25.50 -54.61 -20.53
C ALA A 448 -26.61 -53.58 -20.87
N ALA A 449 -26.88 -53.41 -22.17
CA ALA A 449 -27.61 -52.33 -22.84
C ALA A 449 -29.13 -52.30 -22.64
N GLU A 450 -29.74 -51.11 -22.79
CA GLU A 450 -30.85 -50.85 -23.74
C GLU A 450 -31.15 -49.35 -23.89
N ILE A 451 -31.54 -48.97 -25.11
CA ILE A 451 -31.82 -47.60 -25.58
C ILE A 451 -33.30 -47.31 -25.39
N ALA A 452 -33.65 -46.18 -24.77
CA ALA A 452 -34.95 -45.53 -24.98
C ALA A 452 -34.81 -44.01 -24.73
N GLU A 453 -35.09 -43.25 -25.79
CA GLU A 453 -35.11 -41.79 -25.83
C GLU A 453 -36.28 -41.22 -25.01
N ILE A 454 -36.01 -40.35 -24.02
CA ILE A 454 -36.96 -39.32 -23.56
C ILE A 454 -36.16 -38.03 -23.26
N GLN A 455 -36.72 -36.91 -23.73
CA GLN A 455 -36.23 -35.53 -23.79
C GLN A 455 -35.40 -35.03 -22.58
N PRO A 456 -34.40 -34.15 -22.78
CA PRO A 456 -33.66 -33.59 -21.65
C PRO A 456 -34.51 -32.54 -20.94
N ASP A 457 -34.87 -32.85 -19.71
CA ASP A 457 -35.36 -31.90 -18.71
C ASP A 457 -34.24 -30.87 -18.47
N LEU A 458 -34.50 -29.61 -18.80
CA LEU A 458 -33.58 -28.49 -18.62
C LEU A 458 -33.44 -28.23 -17.12
N VAL A 459 -32.47 -28.93 -16.52
CA VAL A 459 -32.02 -28.74 -15.14
C VAL A 459 -31.79 -27.26 -14.90
N SER A 460 -32.55 -26.72 -13.94
CA SER A 460 -32.42 -25.40 -13.32
C SER A 460 -30.96 -24.98 -13.19
N LEU A 461 -30.49 -24.18 -14.16
CA LEU A 461 -29.22 -23.47 -14.05
C LEU A 461 -29.43 -22.38 -13.00
N GLY A 462 -28.99 -22.68 -11.78
CA GLY A 462 -28.68 -21.65 -10.78
C GLY A 462 -27.65 -20.65 -11.33
N PRO A 463 -27.35 -19.56 -10.60
CA PRO A 463 -26.52 -18.46 -11.09
C PRO A 463 -25.23 -19.04 -11.70
N PHE A 464 -25.06 -18.85 -13.01
CA PHE A 464 -23.90 -19.34 -13.76
C PHE A 464 -22.67 -18.58 -13.29
N VAL A 465 -22.09 -19.05 -12.20
CA VAL A 465 -20.73 -18.73 -11.80
C VAL A 465 -19.86 -19.57 -12.71
N LEU A 466 -19.09 -18.91 -13.59
CA LEU A 466 -18.02 -19.58 -14.33
C LEU A 466 -17.28 -20.47 -13.32
N PRO A 467 -17.14 -21.78 -13.57
CA PRO A 467 -16.37 -22.64 -12.69
C PRO A 467 -15.02 -21.95 -12.49
N GLN A 468 -14.65 -21.72 -11.23
CA GLN A 468 -13.35 -21.12 -10.94
C GLN A 468 -12.32 -21.94 -11.71
N PRO A 469 -11.43 -21.29 -12.48
CA PRO A 469 -10.44 -22.01 -13.25
C PRO A 469 -9.74 -22.99 -12.29
N PRO A 470 -9.52 -24.25 -12.73
CA PRO A 470 -8.86 -25.23 -11.87
C PRO A 470 -7.61 -24.58 -11.27
N PRO A 471 -7.41 -24.70 -9.95
CA PRO A 471 -6.26 -24.09 -9.31
C PRO A 471 -5.01 -24.59 -10.05
N LEU A 472 -4.15 -23.64 -10.43
CA LEU A 472 -2.89 -23.95 -11.08
C LEU A 472 -2.16 -24.99 -10.24
N SER A 473 -1.70 -26.06 -10.88
CA SER A 473 -0.83 -27.02 -10.20
C SER A 473 0.43 -26.30 -9.72
N GLU A 474 1.08 -26.80 -8.66
CA GLU A 474 2.34 -26.22 -8.17
C GLU A 474 3.39 -26.10 -9.29
N ALA A 475 3.38 -27.05 -10.24
CA ALA A 475 4.28 -27.07 -11.39
C ALA A 475 3.98 -25.95 -12.39
N GLU A 476 2.71 -25.76 -12.75
CA GLU A 476 2.27 -24.69 -13.66
C GLU A 476 2.46 -23.31 -13.03
N ALA A 477 2.13 -23.16 -11.74
CA ALA A 477 2.37 -21.92 -10.99
C ALA A 477 3.88 -21.58 -10.94
N ALA A 478 4.74 -22.58 -10.74
CA ALA A 478 6.19 -22.39 -10.78
C ALA A 478 6.68 -22.03 -12.20
N GLU A 479 6.11 -22.60 -13.26
CA GLU A 479 6.47 -22.27 -14.65
C GLU A 479 6.05 -20.85 -15.04
N VAL A 480 4.80 -20.48 -14.76
CA VAL A 480 4.29 -19.12 -14.95
C VAL A 480 5.11 -18.13 -14.16
N GLY A 481 5.46 -18.47 -12.92
CA GLY A 481 6.33 -17.68 -12.06
C GLY A 481 7.74 -17.50 -12.65
N ARG A 482 8.38 -18.57 -13.12
CA ARG A 482 9.68 -18.49 -13.82
C ARG A 482 9.60 -17.60 -15.06
N SER A 483 8.55 -17.73 -15.86
CA SER A 483 8.31 -16.88 -17.03
C SER A 483 8.10 -15.40 -16.66
N ALA A 484 7.36 -15.13 -15.58
CA ALA A 484 7.18 -13.78 -15.06
C ALA A 484 8.51 -13.15 -14.59
N VAL A 485 9.31 -13.90 -13.83
CA VAL A 485 10.65 -13.49 -13.40
C VAL A 485 11.55 -13.22 -14.61
N GLY A 486 11.55 -14.12 -15.61
CA GLY A 486 12.30 -13.94 -16.85
C GLY A 486 11.93 -12.66 -17.60
N ARG A 487 10.64 -12.32 -17.67
CA ARG A 487 10.18 -11.04 -18.25
C ARG A 487 10.68 -9.83 -17.46
N VAL A 488 10.69 -9.88 -16.13
CA VAL A 488 11.21 -8.79 -15.29
C VAL A 488 12.72 -8.60 -15.48
N PHE A 489 13.50 -9.68 -15.56
CA PHE A 489 14.92 -9.60 -15.90
C PHE A 489 15.16 -9.10 -17.33
N GLY A 490 14.30 -9.47 -18.28
CA GLY A 490 14.31 -8.91 -19.64
C GLY A 490 14.10 -7.39 -19.66
N MET A 491 13.19 -6.88 -18.82
CA MET A 491 12.99 -5.44 -18.63
C MET A 491 14.17 -4.76 -17.94
N LEU A 492 14.83 -5.44 -17.00
CA LEU A 492 16.05 -4.94 -16.34
C LEU A 492 17.21 -4.81 -17.34
N ALA A 493 17.37 -5.80 -18.22
CA ALA A 493 18.38 -5.80 -19.28
C ALA A 493 18.12 -4.71 -20.32
N SER A 494 16.87 -4.53 -20.78
CA SER A 494 16.52 -3.47 -21.73
C SER A 494 16.65 -2.07 -21.11
N SER A 495 16.35 -1.91 -19.82
CA SER A 495 16.58 -0.68 -19.07
C SER A 495 18.06 -0.39 -18.81
N ALA A 496 18.97 -1.37 -18.92
CA ALA A 496 20.41 -1.18 -18.77
C ALA A 496 21.08 -0.66 -20.05
N VAL A 497 20.49 -0.92 -21.22
CA VAL A 497 20.98 -0.43 -22.52
C VAL A 497 20.61 1.04 -22.76
N ALA A 498 19.55 1.53 -22.12
CA ALA A 498 19.25 2.95 -22.04
C ALA A 498 20.27 3.65 -21.12
N SER A 499 21.41 4.05 -21.71
CA SER A 499 22.41 4.87 -21.06
C SER A 499 21.78 6.07 -20.35
N ASN A 500 21.97 6.16 -19.03
CA ASN A 500 21.63 7.35 -18.25
C ASN A 500 22.49 8.52 -18.76
N PRO A 501 21.92 9.62 -19.28
CA PRO A 501 22.66 10.85 -19.41
C PRO A 501 23.09 11.31 -18.01
N ALA A 502 24.35 11.73 -17.90
CA ALA A 502 25.08 12.15 -16.71
C ALA A 502 24.19 12.56 -15.50
N LYS A 503 24.27 11.78 -14.41
CA LYS A 503 23.70 12.12 -13.10
C LYS A 503 24.27 13.46 -12.62
N GLY A 504 23.44 14.51 -12.63
CA GLY A 504 23.72 15.79 -11.98
C GLY A 504 23.82 15.61 -10.46
N LYS A 505 24.80 16.26 -9.84
CA LYS A 505 25.22 16.13 -8.42
C LYS A 505 24.14 16.43 -7.36
N ASN A 506 22.89 16.72 -7.70
CA ASN A 506 21.85 17.18 -6.77
C ASN A 506 20.60 16.28 -6.63
N GLN A 507 20.55 15.09 -7.23
CA GLN A 507 19.50 14.12 -6.87
C GLN A 507 19.97 13.23 -5.72
N GLN A 508 19.46 13.52 -4.51
CA GLN A 508 19.56 12.61 -3.36
C GLN A 508 19.08 11.22 -3.81
N GLN A 509 19.96 10.22 -3.69
CA GLN A 509 19.59 8.83 -3.84
C GLN A 509 18.51 8.54 -2.79
N PRO A 510 17.26 8.25 -3.18
CA PRO A 510 16.23 7.95 -2.20
C PRO A 510 16.67 6.68 -1.47
N GLY A 511 16.84 6.78 -0.15
CA GLY A 511 17.33 5.69 0.68
C GLY A 511 16.37 4.50 0.74
N PHE A 512 16.66 3.59 1.68
CA PHE A 512 15.98 2.30 1.91
C PHE A 512 14.44 2.35 1.96
N ALA A 513 13.83 3.51 2.25
CA ALA A 513 12.38 3.73 2.34
C ALA A 513 11.65 3.91 0.98
N ARG A 514 12.35 3.86 -0.16
CA ARG A 514 11.70 3.93 -1.47
C ARG A 514 10.73 2.75 -1.66
N LEU A 515 9.47 3.05 -1.97
CA LEU A 515 8.47 2.04 -2.32
C LEU A 515 8.84 1.39 -3.66
N ALA A 516 9.26 0.12 -3.60
CA ALA A 516 9.56 -0.70 -4.78
C ALA A 516 8.31 -0.79 -5.69
N GLY A 517 8.49 -0.61 -6.99
CA GLY A 517 7.41 -0.69 -7.99
C GLY A 517 6.68 0.62 -8.33
N SER A 518 7.07 1.77 -7.78
CA SER A 518 6.34 3.05 -8.01
C SER A 518 6.88 3.93 -9.14
N THR A 519 8.14 3.74 -9.55
CA THR A 519 8.77 4.54 -10.61
C THR A 519 9.25 3.71 -11.80
N PHE A 520 9.12 2.38 -11.75
CA PHE A 520 9.52 1.44 -12.82
C PHE A 520 10.97 1.60 -13.33
N ASP A 521 11.84 2.26 -12.56
CA ASP A 521 13.26 2.42 -12.89
C ASP A 521 14.05 1.13 -12.62
N ARG A 522 15.26 1.03 -13.22
CA ARG A 522 16.21 -0.07 -12.98
C ARG A 522 16.35 -0.41 -11.49
N ASP A 523 16.63 0.59 -10.66
CA ASP A 523 16.87 0.36 -9.23
C ASP A 523 15.59 -0.14 -8.51
N ALA A 524 14.39 0.25 -8.97
CA ALA A 524 13.13 -0.25 -8.42
C ALA A 524 12.86 -1.72 -8.79
N TRP A 525 13.23 -2.14 -10.01
CA TRP A 525 13.16 -3.54 -10.43
C TRP A 525 14.13 -4.42 -9.66
N VAL A 526 15.36 -3.94 -9.43
CA VAL A 526 16.33 -4.67 -8.60
C VAL A 526 15.81 -4.81 -7.16
N THR A 527 15.26 -3.75 -6.55
CA THR A 527 14.67 -3.83 -5.21
C THR A 527 13.48 -4.80 -5.16
N LEU A 528 12.66 -4.86 -6.21
CA LEU A 528 11.56 -5.81 -6.29
C LEU A 528 12.07 -7.25 -6.37
N LEU A 529 13.05 -7.53 -7.22
CA LEU A 529 13.62 -8.86 -7.40
C LEU A 529 14.31 -9.38 -6.13
N THR A 530 15.08 -8.52 -5.45
CA THR A 530 15.74 -8.86 -4.18
C THR A 530 14.74 -9.12 -3.06
N ARG A 531 13.65 -8.35 -2.98
CA ARG A 531 12.56 -8.60 -2.01
C ARG A 531 11.72 -9.83 -2.35
N LEU A 532 11.49 -10.10 -3.64
CA LEU A 532 10.79 -11.30 -4.09
C LEU A 532 11.61 -12.56 -3.79
N ALA A 533 12.94 -12.50 -3.97
CA ALA A 533 13.84 -13.57 -3.58
C ALA A 533 13.82 -13.81 -2.06
N THR A 534 13.95 -12.76 -1.26
CA THR A 534 14.13 -12.88 0.20
C THR A 534 12.83 -13.07 0.98
N ARG A 535 11.80 -12.25 0.71
CA ARG A 535 10.59 -12.16 1.55
C ARG A 535 9.46 -13.09 1.14
N ALA A 536 9.33 -13.43 -0.13
CA ALA A 536 8.27 -14.34 -0.60
C ALA A 536 8.33 -15.75 0.02
N PRO A 537 9.51 -16.36 0.28
CA PRO A 537 9.58 -17.67 0.94
C PRO A 537 9.51 -17.60 2.48
N ALA A 538 9.58 -16.40 3.09
CA ALA A 538 9.67 -16.27 4.54
C ALA A 538 8.41 -16.82 5.22
N GLY A 539 8.57 -17.88 6.01
CA GLY A 539 7.48 -18.59 6.70
C GLY A 539 6.85 -19.76 5.93
N LEU A 540 7.18 -19.96 4.64
CA LEU A 540 6.69 -21.08 3.81
C LEU A 540 7.72 -22.22 3.68
N GLU A 541 9.00 -21.97 3.96
CA GLU A 541 10.08 -22.97 3.82
C GLU A 541 10.36 -23.79 5.10
N ALA A 542 9.56 -23.61 6.16
CA ALA A 542 9.73 -24.32 7.45
C ALA A 542 9.50 -25.84 7.37
N GLY A 543 9.03 -26.37 6.23
CA GLY A 543 8.81 -27.81 6.01
C GLY A 543 9.90 -28.55 5.24
N THR A 544 10.90 -27.86 4.69
CA THR A 544 11.98 -28.53 3.95
C THR A 544 13.21 -28.64 4.83
N GLY A 545 13.47 -29.87 5.29
CA GLY A 545 14.58 -30.21 6.18
C GLY A 545 15.94 -29.72 5.68
N LYS A 546 16.88 -29.69 6.62
CA LYS A 546 18.30 -29.31 6.50
C LYS A 546 18.81 -29.30 5.05
N ILE A 547 19.30 -28.15 4.60
CA ILE A 547 20.19 -28.05 3.44
C ILE A 547 21.51 -28.73 3.82
N GLY A 548 21.50 -30.05 3.83
CA GLY A 548 22.61 -30.93 4.14
C GLY A 548 22.90 -31.80 2.93
N GLN A 549 24.15 -31.72 2.48
CA GLN A 549 24.86 -32.59 1.55
C GLN A 549 24.22 -33.96 1.25
N ASP A 550 23.24 -34.00 0.36
CA ASP A 550 22.91 -35.20 -0.41
C ASP A 550 22.56 -34.79 -1.83
N ALA A 551 23.49 -35.07 -2.75
CA ALA A 551 23.43 -34.71 -4.16
C ALA A 551 22.34 -35.47 -4.96
N SER A 552 21.43 -36.16 -4.28
CA SER A 552 20.41 -37.04 -4.86
C SER A 552 18.97 -36.54 -4.69
N SER A 553 18.72 -35.51 -3.88
CA SER A 553 17.42 -34.85 -3.82
C SER A 553 17.50 -33.45 -4.45
N ARG A 554 17.19 -33.35 -5.75
CA ARG A 554 16.83 -32.05 -6.35
C ARG A 554 15.53 -31.60 -5.71
N GLY A 555 15.64 -31.00 -4.52
CA GLY A 555 14.53 -30.35 -3.83
C GLY A 555 13.82 -29.42 -4.80
N LYS A 556 12.49 -29.53 -4.87
CA LYS A 556 11.63 -28.72 -5.75
C LYS A 556 12.14 -27.27 -5.70
N ALA A 557 12.74 -26.80 -6.80
CA ALA A 557 13.37 -25.48 -6.83
C ALA A 557 12.30 -24.43 -6.55
N THR A 558 12.30 -23.88 -5.33
CA THR A 558 11.41 -22.78 -4.98
C THR A 558 11.72 -21.61 -5.92
N ILE A 559 10.67 -20.89 -6.33
CA ILE A 559 10.81 -19.75 -7.25
C ILE A 559 11.82 -18.73 -6.73
N SER A 560 11.91 -18.59 -5.40
CA SER A 560 12.92 -17.79 -4.72
C SER A 560 14.34 -18.22 -5.06
N ASN A 561 14.69 -19.51 -4.92
CA ASN A 561 16.03 -20.00 -5.27
C ASN A 561 16.36 -19.80 -6.75
N THR A 562 15.36 -19.92 -7.63
CA THR A 562 15.54 -19.60 -9.05
C THR A 562 15.86 -18.10 -9.26
N ILE A 563 15.17 -17.20 -8.55
CA ILE A 563 15.46 -15.76 -8.58
C ILE A 563 16.86 -15.48 -8.02
N ARG A 564 17.25 -16.10 -6.91
CA ARG A 564 18.59 -15.97 -6.30
C ARG A 564 19.70 -16.43 -7.24
N GLU A 565 19.52 -17.57 -7.92
CA GLU A 565 20.47 -18.02 -8.95
C GLU A 565 20.58 -17.05 -10.12
N THR A 566 19.45 -16.46 -10.53
CA THR A 566 19.43 -15.50 -11.65
C THR A 566 20.08 -14.18 -11.23
N LEU A 567 19.85 -13.71 -10.00
CA LEU A 567 20.55 -12.57 -9.40
C LEU A 567 22.06 -12.82 -9.30
N TYR A 568 22.47 -14.02 -8.87
CA TYR A 568 23.88 -14.42 -8.83
C TYR A 568 24.54 -14.36 -10.21
N ARG A 569 23.94 -14.97 -11.24
CA ARG A 569 24.46 -14.89 -12.62
C ARG A 569 24.52 -13.44 -13.12
N TYR A 570 23.46 -12.68 -12.87
CA TYR A 570 23.39 -11.27 -13.23
C TYR A 570 24.50 -10.44 -12.56
N ILE A 571 24.82 -10.67 -11.29
CA ILE A 571 25.90 -9.92 -10.63
C ILE A 571 27.27 -10.31 -11.20
N LEU A 572 27.50 -11.60 -11.49
CA LEU A 572 28.79 -12.08 -11.99
C LEU A 572 29.12 -11.66 -13.42
N GLU A 573 28.12 -11.51 -14.29
CA GLU A 573 28.32 -11.01 -15.66
C GLU A 573 29.05 -9.66 -15.71
N ASP A 574 28.79 -8.76 -14.74
CA ASP A 574 29.49 -7.48 -14.59
C ASP A 574 29.54 -7.08 -13.11
N PHE A 575 30.45 -7.71 -12.37
CA PHE A 575 30.62 -7.42 -10.94
C PHE A 575 30.96 -5.95 -10.68
N ARG A 576 31.79 -5.34 -11.54
CA ARG A 576 32.27 -3.95 -11.36
C ARG A 576 31.11 -2.94 -11.46
N GLY A 577 30.23 -3.08 -12.45
CA GLY A 577 29.06 -2.23 -12.61
C GLY A 577 27.90 -2.57 -11.67
N ARG A 578 27.83 -3.83 -11.18
CA ARG A 578 26.69 -4.37 -10.43
C ARG A 578 26.98 -4.61 -8.94
N VAL A 579 28.13 -4.15 -8.41
CA VAL A 579 28.50 -4.30 -6.99
C VAL A 579 27.42 -3.78 -6.03
N ASN A 580 26.78 -2.64 -6.36
CA ASN A 580 25.69 -2.07 -5.56
C ASN A 580 24.47 -3.00 -5.46
N VAL A 581 24.19 -3.74 -6.54
CA VAL A 581 23.08 -4.72 -6.57
C VAL A 581 23.39 -5.89 -5.65
N GLY A 582 24.63 -6.40 -5.69
CA GLY A 582 25.09 -7.45 -4.79
C GLY A 582 25.02 -7.03 -3.32
N ILE A 583 25.53 -5.84 -2.98
CA ILE A 583 25.48 -5.31 -1.61
C ILE A 583 24.03 -5.17 -1.13
N MET A 584 23.13 -4.61 -1.95
CA MET A 584 21.72 -4.46 -1.60
C MET A 584 21.05 -5.81 -1.38
N TRP A 585 21.32 -6.81 -2.24
CA TRP A 585 20.78 -8.15 -2.09
C TRP A 585 21.26 -8.82 -0.81
N LEU A 586 22.56 -8.77 -0.52
CA LEU A 586 23.16 -9.38 0.67
C LEU A 586 22.66 -8.74 1.98
N ASN A 587 22.47 -7.42 2.00
CA ASN A 587 21.86 -6.72 3.14
C ASN A 587 20.41 -7.16 3.36
N GLU A 588 19.66 -7.38 2.28
CA GLU A 588 18.27 -7.85 2.38
C GLU A 588 18.19 -9.32 2.83
N GLU A 589 19.07 -10.21 2.34
CA GLU A 589 19.14 -11.61 2.81
C GLU A 589 19.51 -11.67 4.29
N TRP A 590 20.52 -10.92 4.74
CA TRP A 590 20.89 -10.86 6.15
C TRP A 590 19.76 -10.34 7.03
N TYR A 591 19.09 -9.26 6.58
CA TYR A 591 17.94 -8.71 7.31
C TYR A 591 16.82 -9.75 7.43
N ASN A 592 16.55 -10.49 6.35
CA ASN A 592 15.56 -11.54 6.35
C ASN A 592 15.92 -12.67 7.33
N ASP A 593 17.17 -13.15 7.29
CA ASP A 593 17.66 -14.18 8.22
C ASP A 593 17.48 -13.74 9.68
N ARG A 594 17.77 -12.47 10.02
CA ARG A 594 17.58 -11.92 11.38
C ARG A 594 16.12 -11.83 11.78
N VAL A 595 15.22 -11.42 10.87
CA VAL A 595 13.78 -11.36 11.13
C VAL A 595 13.21 -12.76 11.34
N GLN A 596 13.63 -13.74 10.53
CA GLN A 596 13.20 -15.14 10.70
C GLN A 596 13.70 -15.72 12.02
N MET A 597 14.96 -15.51 12.38
CA MET A 597 15.49 -15.91 13.68
C MET A 597 14.69 -15.32 14.86
N GLN A 598 14.37 -14.03 14.81
CA GLN A 598 13.57 -13.37 15.85
C GLN A 598 12.14 -13.92 15.92
N PHE A 599 11.51 -14.13 14.76
CA PHE A 599 10.16 -14.68 14.67
C PHE A 599 10.10 -16.10 15.25
N THR A 600 11.00 -17.00 14.82
CA THR A 600 11.09 -18.36 15.35
C THR A 600 11.42 -18.36 16.85
N ALA A 601 12.31 -17.49 17.31
CA ALA A 601 12.62 -17.36 18.75
C ALA A 601 11.41 -16.92 19.58
N SER A 602 10.55 -16.05 19.04
CA SER A 602 9.32 -15.60 19.71
C SER A 602 8.21 -16.65 19.77
N GLN A 603 8.26 -17.67 18.90
CA GLN A 603 7.28 -18.75 18.84
C GLN A 603 7.67 -20.01 19.62
N ARG A 604 8.89 -20.07 20.19
CA ARG A 604 9.34 -21.23 20.98
C ARG A 604 8.50 -21.42 22.24
N ARG A 605 7.84 -22.58 22.37
CA ARG A 605 7.37 -23.12 23.65
C ARG A 605 8.44 -24.04 24.24
N SER A 606 8.42 -24.26 25.55
CA SER A 606 9.44 -25.03 26.28
C SER A 606 9.53 -26.52 25.88
N GLU A 607 8.65 -27.00 25.03
CA GLU A 607 8.51 -28.42 24.65
C GLU A 607 8.76 -28.68 23.15
N ASP A 608 9.04 -27.67 22.32
CA ASP A 608 9.26 -27.85 20.88
C ASP A 608 10.75 -28.16 20.57
N GLU A 609 10.99 -29.19 19.75
CA GLU A 609 12.31 -29.52 19.18
C GLU A 609 12.94 -28.31 18.47
N GLU A 610 14.27 -28.24 18.43
CA GLU A 610 15.04 -27.15 17.81
C GLU A 610 14.65 -26.94 16.34
N VAL A 611 13.69 -26.04 16.07
CA VAL A 611 13.36 -25.60 14.72
C VAL A 611 14.57 -24.90 14.11
N THR A 612 15.27 -25.58 13.21
CA THR A 612 16.40 -25.03 12.46
C THR A 612 15.91 -24.09 11.37
N VAL A 613 16.13 -22.79 11.53
CA VAL A 613 15.87 -21.77 10.50
C VAL A 613 16.94 -21.88 9.41
N PRO A 614 16.57 -22.04 8.12
CA PRO A 614 17.53 -21.99 7.02
C PRO A 614 18.16 -20.61 6.90
N LEU A 615 19.49 -20.52 6.95
CA LEU A 615 20.23 -19.26 6.80
C LEU A 615 20.79 -19.15 5.39
N PHE A 616 20.39 -18.10 4.68
CA PHE A 616 20.76 -17.91 3.27
C PHE A 616 21.94 -16.97 3.08
N TYR A 617 22.15 -16.02 3.98
CA TYR A 617 23.22 -15.03 3.87
C TYR A 617 24.60 -15.67 3.69
N ASP A 618 25.02 -16.53 4.63
CA ASP A 618 26.36 -17.13 4.60
C ASP A 618 26.60 -17.94 3.33
N HIS A 619 25.61 -18.70 2.87
CA HIS A 619 25.69 -19.47 1.64
C HIS A 619 25.93 -18.58 0.42
N TRP A 620 25.12 -17.53 0.25
CA TRP A 620 25.19 -16.69 -0.94
C TRP A 620 26.36 -15.72 -0.94
N VAL A 621 26.80 -15.22 0.23
CA VAL A 621 28.01 -14.40 0.32
C VAL A 621 29.25 -15.19 -0.09
N LEU A 622 29.40 -16.42 0.43
CA LEU A 622 30.53 -17.27 0.09
C LEU A 622 30.50 -17.67 -1.39
N ARG A 623 29.33 -18.01 -1.92
CA ARG A 623 29.18 -18.32 -3.33
C ARG A 623 29.49 -17.12 -4.23
N LEU A 624 29.07 -15.91 -3.84
CA LEU A 624 29.37 -14.68 -4.59
C LEU A 624 30.89 -14.42 -4.59
N LEU A 625 31.53 -14.51 -3.42
CA LEU A 625 32.98 -14.40 -3.27
C LEU A 625 33.69 -15.41 -4.18
N ASP A 626 33.33 -16.70 -4.11
CA ASP A 626 33.94 -17.74 -4.93
C ASP A 626 33.77 -17.50 -6.44
N GLY A 627 32.65 -16.88 -6.83
CA GLY A 627 32.37 -16.55 -8.21
C GLY A 627 33.22 -15.41 -8.77
N PHE A 628 33.44 -14.33 -8.02
CA PHE A 628 34.17 -13.16 -8.53
C PHE A 628 35.65 -13.08 -8.12
N LEU A 629 36.07 -13.71 -7.02
CA LEU A 629 37.46 -13.65 -6.53
C LEU A 629 38.49 -14.05 -7.59
N PRO A 630 38.27 -15.08 -8.43
CA PRO A 630 39.22 -15.44 -9.50
C PRO A 630 39.44 -14.34 -10.54
N TYR A 631 38.44 -13.47 -10.74
CA TYR A 631 38.42 -12.42 -11.77
C TYR A 631 38.78 -11.02 -11.23
N ILE A 632 39.17 -10.93 -9.95
CA ILE A 632 39.63 -9.68 -9.34
C ILE A 632 41.11 -9.46 -9.65
N ASP A 633 41.43 -8.25 -10.12
CA ASP A 633 42.80 -7.80 -10.31
C ASP A 633 43.22 -6.80 -9.23
N SER A 634 44.52 -6.52 -9.13
CA SER A 634 45.08 -5.52 -8.21
C SER A 634 44.46 -4.12 -8.36
N ARG A 635 43.89 -3.81 -9.54
CA ARG A 635 43.20 -2.55 -9.84
C ARG A 635 41.85 -2.39 -9.13
N ASP A 636 41.21 -3.49 -8.76
CA ASP A 636 39.86 -3.50 -8.17
C ASP A 636 39.85 -3.37 -6.64
N THR A 637 41.01 -3.07 -6.04
CA THR A 637 41.18 -2.90 -4.60
C THR A 637 40.10 -2.03 -3.96
N LYS A 638 39.74 -0.91 -4.61
CA LYS A 638 38.69 -0.01 -4.09
C LYS A 638 37.29 -0.64 -4.12
N ILE A 639 36.95 -1.36 -5.18
CA ILE A 639 35.63 -1.99 -5.34
C ILE A 639 35.50 -3.15 -4.35
N PHE A 640 36.56 -3.95 -4.19
CA PHE A 640 36.57 -5.07 -3.28
C PHE A 640 36.52 -4.64 -1.81
N ILE A 641 37.30 -3.62 -1.41
CA ILE A 641 37.22 -3.03 -0.07
C ILE A 641 35.82 -2.49 0.18
N ARG A 642 35.24 -1.78 -0.80
CA ARG A 642 33.88 -1.25 -0.68
C ARG A 642 32.87 -2.36 -0.46
N PHE A 643 32.92 -3.43 -1.26
CA PHE A 643 32.07 -4.61 -1.10
C PHE A 643 32.20 -5.21 0.29
N LEU A 644 33.41 -5.56 0.74
CA LEU A 644 33.65 -6.13 2.08
C LEU A 644 33.26 -5.18 3.22
N SER A 645 33.32 -3.87 2.99
CA SER A 645 32.89 -2.89 3.98
C SER A 645 31.37 -2.77 4.06
N GLU A 646 30.64 -2.85 2.95
CA GLU A 646 29.19 -2.60 2.92
C GLU A 646 28.35 -3.88 3.12
N ILE A 647 28.98 -5.07 3.18
CA ILE A 647 28.28 -6.29 3.63
C ILE A 647 27.98 -6.22 5.14
N PRO A 648 26.83 -6.78 5.58
CA PRO A 648 26.34 -6.62 6.95
C PRO A 648 27.16 -7.38 7.99
N GLU A 649 27.59 -8.62 7.70
CA GLU A 649 28.31 -9.47 8.65
C GLU A 649 29.51 -10.15 7.99
N VAL A 650 30.68 -10.07 8.65
CA VAL A 650 31.93 -10.70 8.21
C VAL A 650 32.23 -11.90 9.09
N THR A 651 32.03 -13.09 8.55
CA THR A 651 32.25 -14.38 9.24
C THR A 651 33.65 -14.94 8.96
N ILE A 652 34.08 -15.90 9.78
CA ILE A 652 35.39 -16.57 9.63
C ILE A 652 35.59 -17.13 8.21
N PRO A 653 34.61 -17.85 7.60
CA PRO A 653 34.77 -18.37 6.24
C PRO A 653 35.02 -17.27 5.19
N ILE A 654 34.41 -16.08 5.35
CA ILE A 654 34.65 -14.94 4.46
C ILE A 654 36.11 -14.51 4.56
N THR A 655 36.64 -14.35 5.77
CA THR A 655 38.05 -13.96 5.97
C THR A 655 39.04 -15.00 5.46
N GLN A 656 38.70 -16.29 5.50
CA GLN A 656 39.51 -17.36 4.90
C GLN A 656 39.54 -17.27 3.37
N ARG A 657 38.41 -16.95 2.72
CA ARG A 657 38.38 -16.71 1.26
C ARG A 657 39.17 -15.46 0.88
N VAL A 658 39.11 -14.39 1.69
CA VAL A 658 39.96 -13.21 1.48
C VAL A 658 41.44 -13.57 1.63
N ALA A 659 41.82 -14.32 2.67
CA ALA A 659 43.19 -14.79 2.88
C ALA A 659 43.70 -15.67 1.73
N SER A 660 42.81 -16.42 1.05
CA SER A 660 43.19 -17.23 -0.11
C SER A 660 43.71 -16.41 -1.30
N LEU A 661 43.40 -15.11 -1.38
CA LEU A 661 43.95 -14.20 -2.40
C LEU A 661 45.46 -13.99 -2.22
N ALA A 662 46.01 -14.20 -1.02
CA ALA A 662 47.44 -14.08 -0.78
C ALA A 662 48.26 -15.24 -1.38
N LYS A 663 47.61 -16.27 -1.94
CA LYS A 663 48.27 -17.33 -2.74
C LYS A 663 48.92 -16.79 -4.01
N ASP A 664 48.37 -15.72 -4.57
CA ASP A 664 48.89 -15.07 -5.77
C ASP A 664 49.74 -13.85 -5.36
N PRO A 665 51.05 -13.82 -5.72
CA PRO A 665 51.96 -12.72 -5.42
C PRO A 665 51.43 -11.32 -5.72
N GLU A 666 50.77 -11.16 -6.87
CA GLU A 666 50.24 -9.87 -7.32
C GLU A 666 49.03 -9.38 -6.52
N ARG A 667 48.34 -10.28 -5.80
CA ARG A 667 47.12 -10.02 -5.03
C ARG A 667 47.34 -9.94 -3.52
N VAL A 668 48.57 -10.16 -3.04
CA VAL A 668 48.94 -10.05 -1.62
C VAL A 668 48.61 -8.67 -1.04
N ASN A 669 48.96 -7.60 -1.76
CA ASN A 669 48.70 -6.24 -1.28
C ASN A 669 47.20 -5.93 -1.22
N LEU A 670 46.41 -6.41 -2.19
CA LEU A 670 44.95 -6.33 -2.18
C LEU A 670 44.37 -7.03 -0.93
N CYS A 671 44.83 -8.23 -0.62
CA CYS A 671 44.41 -8.99 0.56
C CYS A 671 44.71 -8.23 1.86
N VAL A 672 45.96 -7.79 2.04
CA VAL A 672 46.41 -7.09 3.26
C VAL A 672 45.67 -5.75 3.44
N GLN A 673 45.48 -4.97 2.37
CA GLN A 673 44.74 -3.70 2.44
C GLN A 673 43.25 -3.92 2.77
N SER A 674 42.66 -4.99 2.24
CA SER A 674 41.26 -5.33 2.52
C SER A 674 41.05 -5.72 3.97
N LEU A 675 41.93 -6.56 4.53
CA LEU A 675 41.91 -6.94 5.95
C LEU A 675 42.20 -5.73 6.86
N LEU A 676 43.17 -4.89 6.50
CA LEU A 676 43.47 -3.66 7.24
C LEU A 676 42.26 -2.72 7.33
N TYR A 677 41.54 -2.54 6.22
CA TYR A 677 40.35 -1.70 6.21
C TYR A 677 39.26 -2.23 7.15
N LEU A 678 39.03 -3.55 7.15
CA LEU A 678 38.08 -4.18 8.07
C LEU A 678 38.51 -4.02 9.54
N ILE A 679 39.81 -4.17 9.85
CA ILE A 679 40.36 -3.95 11.21
C ILE A 679 40.10 -2.52 11.70
N MET A 680 40.23 -1.53 10.81
CA MET A 680 40.04 -0.10 11.13
C MET A 680 38.57 0.29 11.30
N PHE A 681 37.69 -0.13 10.39
CA PHE A 681 36.33 0.41 10.26
C PHE A 681 35.21 -0.56 10.70
N ARG A 682 35.53 -1.80 11.10
CA ARG A 682 34.58 -2.80 11.59
C ARG A 682 35.07 -3.42 12.91
N PRO A 683 34.88 -2.74 14.06
CA PRO A 683 35.31 -3.24 15.36
C PRO A 683 34.87 -4.69 15.70
N PRO A 684 33.63 -5.14 15.38
CA PRO A 684 33.20 -6.51 15.67
C PRO A 684 33.98 -7.60 14.93
N ALA A 685 34.45 -7.31 13.71
CA ALA A 685 35.19 -8.26 12.88
C ALA A 685 36.71 -8.18 13.08
N ARG A 686 37.19 -7.28 13.94
CA ARG A 686 38.61 -6.94 14.10
C ARG A 686 39.45 -8.16 14.48
N GLU A 687 39.05 -8.91 15.51
CA GLU A 687 39.81 -10.07 15.99
C GLU A 687 39.87 -11.18 14.93
N ILE A 688 38.76 -11.41 14.21
CA ILE A 688 38.68 -12.40 13.14
C ILE A 688 39.64 -12.02 12.00
N CYS A 689 39.66 -10.74 11.61
CA CYS A 689 40.55 -10.23 10.57
C CYS A 689 42.03 -10.23 11.00
N LEU A 690 42.33 -9.97 12.28
CA LEU A 690 43.69 -10.05 12.82
C LEU A 690 44.21 -11.49 12.80
N ASN A 691 43.40 -12.46 13.21
CA ASN A 691 43.77 -13.88 13.15
C ASN A 691 44.00 -14.33 11.70
N ALA A 692 43.16 -13.88 10.76
CA ALA A 692 43.36 -14.16 9.34
C ALA A 692 44.63 -13.51 8.78
N LEU A 693 44.97 -12.28 9.21
CA LEU A 693 46.18 -11.58 8.81
C LEU A 693 47.44 -12.23 9.38
N GLU A 694 47.39 -12.74 10.61
CA GLU A 694 48.46 -13.52 11.25
C GLU A 694 48.72 -14.82 10.48
N HIS A 695 47.66 -15.54 10.12
CA HIS A 695 47.77 -16.73 9.27
C HIS A 695 48.39 -16.42 7.90
N VAL A 696 48.02 -15.30 7.27
CA VAL A 696 48.62 -14.86 6.00
C VAL A 696 50.11 -14.51 6.18
N TYR A 697 50.47 -13.84 7.28
CA TYR A 697 51.85 -13.47 7.62
C TYR A 697 52.76 -14.70 7.81
N GLU A 698 52.25 -15.74 8.47
CA GLU A 698 52.97 -17.00 8.67
C GLU A 698 53.11 -17.82 7.38
N THR A 699 52.05 -17.83 6.55
CA THR A 699 51.95 -18.72 5.38
C THR A 699 52.64 -18.16 4.13
N TYR A 700 52.64 -16.84 3.92
CA TYR A 700 53.12 -16.22 2.68
C TYR A 700 54.26 -15.24 2.92
N GLU A 701 55.47 -15.54 2.43
CA GLU A 701 56.67 -14.73 2.68
C GLU A 701 56.55 -13.31 2.11
N GLU A 702 55.93 -13.16 0.95
CA GLU A 702 55.73 -11.87 0.27
C GLU A 702 54.77 -10.94 1.02
N SER A 703 53.95 -11.48 1.91
CA SER A 703 53.02 -10.70 2.74
C SER A 703 53.67 -10.07 3.97
N ARG A 704 54.83 -10.60 4.40
CA ARG A 704 55.52 -10.19 5.64
C ARG A 704 55.79 -8.67 5.74
N PRO A 705 56.25 -7.96 4.69
CA PRO A 705 56.54 -6.52 4.77
C PRO A 705 55.28 -5.65 4.99
N ALA A 706 54.14 -6.07 4.43
CA ALA A 706 52.89 -5.32 4.49
C ALA A 706 52.05 -5.73 5.71
N ALA A 707 51.88 -7.03 5.94
CA ALA A 707 51.16 -7.58 7.08
C ALA A 707 51.90 -7.31 8.40
N GLY A 708 53.24 -7.40 8.42
CA GLY A 708 54.06 -7.13 9.61
C GLY A 708 53.92 -5.69 10.13
N LYS A 709 53.82 -4.69 9.23
CA LYS A 709 53.55 -3.29 9.62
C LYS A 709 52.20 -3.12 10.31
N VAL A 710 51.20 -3.88 9.87
CA VAL A 710 49.85 -3.84 10.45
C VAL A 710 49.81 -4.60 11.78
N LEU A 711 50.41 -5.79 11.84
CA LEU A 711 50.48 -6.59 13.06
C LEU A 711 51.30 -5.89 14.15
N ALA A 712 52.41 -5.22 13.83
CA ALA A 712 53.18 -4.44 14.80
C ALA A 712 52.36 -3.30 15.44
N LYS A 713 51.39 -2.73 14.71
CA LYS A 713 50.53 -1.65 15.21
C LYS A 713 49.34 -2.16 16.04
N TRP A 714 48.77 -3.32 15.70
CA TRP A 714 47.51 -3.80 16.28
C TRP A 714 47.67 -5.03 17.20
N ARG A 715 48.77 -5.78 17.10
CA ARG A 715 49.20 -6.87 17.99
C ARG A 715 50.74 -6.87 18.20
N PRO A 716 51.28 -5.92 18.97
CA PRO A 716 52.74 -5.79 19.18
C PRO A 716 53.41 -6.99 19.90
N LYS A 717 52.65 -7.94 20.46
CA LYS A 717 53.18 -9.09 21.21
C LYS A 717 53.57 -10.31 20.36
N ALA A 718 53.16 -10.39 19.09
CA ALA A 718 53.41 -11.57 18.24
C ALA A 718 54.68 -11.44 17.35
N THR A 719 55.30 -10.26 17.27
CA THR A 719 56.41 -9.99 16.33
C THR A 719 57.80 -10.27 16.90
N GLN A 720 57.93 -10.82 18.12
CA GLN A 720 59.24 -11.13 18.72
C GLN A 720 59.77 -12.54 18.40
N SER A 721 59.11 -13.32 17.55
CA SER A 721 59.56 -14.66 17.19
C SER A 721 59.83 -14.78 15.69
N GLN A 722 61.05 -14.43 15.26
CA GLN A 722 61.82 -14.97 14.12
C GLN A 722 63.16 -14.20 13.97
N PRO A 723 64.25 -14.77 13.43
CA PRO A 723 65.01 -15.97 13.83
C PRO A 723 66.54 -15.68 13.91
N GLU A 724 67.19 -15.81 15.07
CA GLU A 724 68.65 -15.61 15.20
C GLU A 724 69.51 -16.86 14.89
N GLN A 725 68.93 -17.94 14.36
CA GLN A 725 69.68 -19.15 14.04
C GLN A 725 69.59 -19.48 12.56
N GLN A 726 70.46 -18.85 11.74
CA GLN A 726 71.11 -19.46 10.56
C GLN A 726 71.88 -18.40 9.73
N THR A 727 72.87 -17.70 10.30
CA THR A 727 73.89 -17.05 9.43
C THR A 727 75.21 -16.65 10.12
N THR A 728 75.82 -17.49 10.96
CA THR A 728 77.26 -17.32 11.29
C THR A 728 77.94 -18.65 11.58
N LEU A 729 78.24 -19.43 10.54
CA LEU A 729 79.25 -20.50 10.62
C LEU A 729 79.88 -20.73 9.24
N ALA A 730 80.55 -19.70 8.76
CA ALA A 730 81.59 -19.81 7.73
C ALA A 730 82.48 -18.56 7.77
N SER A 731 83.53 -18.59 8.60
CA SER A 731 84.91 -18.17 8.26
C SER A 731 85.70 -17.64 9.47
N ARG A 732 86.85 -18.30 9.67
CA ARG A 732 88.12 -17.82 10.24
C ARG A 732 88.22 -17.51 11.75
N GLY A 733 88.87 -18.43 12.47
CA GLY A 733 90.34 -18.40 12.59
C GLY A 733 90.94 -17.83 13.90
N ALA A 734 91.43 -18.76 14.73
CA ALA A 734 92.61 -18.70 15.61
C ALA A 734 92.78 -17.53 16.61
N THR A 735 92.74 -17.84 17.92
CA THR A 735 93.90 -17.74 18.85
C THR A 735 93.54 -18.16 20.28
N THR A 736 94.29 -19.14 20.80
CA THR A 736 94.82 -19.33 22.17
C THR A 736 94.08 -18.83 23.43
N GLY A 737 93.94 -19.70 24.43
CA GLY A 737 94.16 -19.30 25.83
C GLY A 737 93.21 -19.87 26.89
N THR A 738 93.58 -21.02 27.45
CA THR A 738 93.59 -21.34 28.90
C THR A 738 92.39 -21.08 29.84
N SER A 739 92.02 -22.18 30.50
CA SER A 739 91.79 -22.37 31.96
C SER A 739 90.41 -22.20 32.60
N ALA A 740 90.00 -23.32 33.21
CA ALA A 740 89.42 -23.48 34.54
C ALA A 740 87.89 -23.30 34.75
N THR A 741 87.26 -24.46 34.98
CA THR A 741 86.19 -24.79 35.96
C THR A 741 86.42 -24.16 37.35
N PRO A 742 85.47 -24.14 38.33
CA PRO A 742 84.33 -25.06 38.53
C PRO A 742 82.96 -24.38 38.84
N VAL A 743 81.83 -25.05 38.60
CA VAL A 743 81.00 -25.84 39.55
C VAL A 743 80.66 -25.11 40.86
N GLY A 744 79.36 -24.87 41.06
CA GLY A 744 78.78 -24.35 42.29
C GLY A 744 77.25 -24.38 42.23
N SER A 745 76.72 -25.56 42.54
CA SER A 745 75.33 -25.92 42.81
C SER A 745 74.56 -24.96 43.74
N ALA A 746 73.33 -24.59 43.35
CA ALA A 746 72.09 -24.73 44.12
C ALA A 746 70.89 -24.50 43.19
#